data_AF-A0A6A5BTJ7-F1
#
_entry.id   AF-A0A6A5BTJ7-F1
#
_cell.length_a   1.000
_cell.length_b   1.000
_cell.length_c   1.000
_cell.angle_alpha   90.00
_cell.angle_beta   90.00
_cell.angle_gamma   90.00
#
_symmetry.space_group_name_H-M   'P 1'
#
loop_
_entity.id
_entity.type
_entity.pdbx_description
1 polymer ?
#
loop_
_entity_poly.entity_id
_entity_poly.type
_entity_poly.pdbx_seq_one_letter_code
_entity_poly.pdbx_strand_id
1 'polypeptide(L)'
;MLLTKNNAALSVLFSDFGQIMSYSNSEVIFGSSNFQNCAKELQICMDIQLIKQCMAIGKIVVLVNCEQLYESLYDLFNLQYIEYDENRVVAISLGTYSRICSVHKNFRVIVIVDQDDAYTRLPKPLLNRFEKQTLHREDLFDKYSSANLRAVLSKLQSWVKSTFDEDERPFVNTHKSLLHSLVLSLDSKQTEDTTLHDFLLSQCKNLLLWITTTDAIIRMSSKNLRNKEYARMYFEQQEHRDLFKFSQYLFEAMQSQQKSGLSNPLIFNGYFQVCVLTYSSVSMDCSSLISTDRVEYVETLSLSDLKSDIGLSEKLKQYFEKPVSTQTAQHVLIIQCEIVNFDLLNQTKFMIQKQRTCSGILNTQGKNVLLIVNVVPGKSNTTQYLIEFDTPWKYAFIDEIRPMQHSIYDILNRPFSEQIQLANVRQIISNNFRTALALLRKTNTKINDITVLISRTKELLDNEDCWKVIQPKIMEICFDYFSQNQTNYYSTFVAQHMQEYFLVANTYYSAIQYCIERILIKSFTYLLAELERNNNLDLYFEFKKANRTDGTSLWLRLLSDMKRPSITNMFTKYDQANSSAELLRWKPIEVKNDGNNNRIFKCRFPFSFEVCRYLHSLRSICESSRFGVTTALQNHINMLYPFLNNLPREFSEFFIYDYMCMFGEQCTVLTNEVQYEILKKMLETEHNDSSDTNSHIANALSFYWKQERRLQAYYVLFETFPKSVLQKKFLQKLLVPSLRVTSVEEIDILLFSVIYHNLDPRKVEISYDPVITKQRRMIWVKTLTDIKGPVEVLTSLMRNSGSSMLNNIGFIHEKWRKLQFYKEYLQEIAIPLGIVKDISMILWQNMKTKPLSSINSLELILYFLDLVSKIGDNQKSTTIDTRKANISRFFEMFTSKFLIRPIGKDDEIDKSFYSVLVSIVKGDNEKFKQVMKNPTQNLKVSILKKLLLNKQTKVLVNSELREIVKQELGISAVASINSSASLDQSTFYSYLCIYESVLQSIPEEQISKLISSISESILDVHTWKDIIKEVQLLAVIRTSLSSFADRLIAASEKGESIRAIIGSNTIYQQLLTLLDKPSFNFLRLVLLRLVVERKGRVFY
;
A
#
# COMPACT_ATOMS: atom_id res chain seq x y z
N MET A 1 22.57 43.45 -51.18
CA MET A 1 22.34 42.24 -50.37
C MET A 1 21.92 42.68 -48.98
N LEU A 2 20.74 42.26 -48.57
CA LEU A 2 20.16 42.51 -47.26
C LEU A 2 20.41 41.29 -46.38
N LEU A 3 21.16 41.48 -45.31
CA LEU A 3 21.44 40.47 -44.30
C LEU A 3 20.41 40.61 -43.19
N THR A 4 19.62 39.56 -42.96
CA THR A 4 18.50 39.62 -42.01
C THR A 4 18.47 38.46 -41.06
N LYS A 5 17.58 38.54 -40.07
CA LYS A 5 17.20 37.42 -39.22
C LYS A 5 15.72 37.16 -39.45
N ASN A 6 15.33 35.88 -39.55
CA ASN A 6 13.94 35.44 -39.70
C ASN A 6 13.20 35.99 -40.93
N ASN A 7 13.90 36.31 -42.02
CA ASN A 7 13.33 36.90 -43.24
C ASN A 7 12.60 38.26 -43.03
N ALA A 8 12.87 38.96 -41.93
CA ALA A 8 12.24 40.23 -41.61
C ALA A 8 12.42 41.32 -42.68
N ALA A 9 13.46 41.26 -43.54
CA ALA A 9 13.60 42.22 -44.64
C ALA A 9 12.44 42.15 -45.61
N LEU A 10 11.94 40.95 -45.92
CA LEU A 10 10.96 40.80 -46.98
C LEU A 10 9.67 41.53 -46.59
N SER A 11 9.17 41.33 -45.38
CA SER A 11 7.99 42.03 -44.90
C SER A 11 8.23 43.54 -44.78
N VAL A 12 9.38 43.97 -44.28
CA VAL A 12 9.71 45.40 -44.17
C VAL A 12 9.74 46.10 -45.53
N LEU A 13 10.32 45.49 -46.56
CA LEU A 13 10.40 46.08 -47.91
C LEU A 13 9.02 46.34 -48.54
N PHE A 14 8.06 45.46 -48.27
CA PHE A 14 6.71 45.53 -48.80
C PHE A 14 5.69 46.12 -47.81
N SER A 15 6.13 46.54 -46.63
CA SER A 15 5.28 47.13 -45.59
C SER A 15 4.94 48.59 -45.89
N ASP A 16 3.81 49.04 -45.35
CA ASP A 16 3.34 50.43 -45.45
C ASP A 16 4.27 51.42 -44.73
N PHE A 17 5.13 50.95 -43.82
CA PHE A 17 6.03 51.78 -43.01
C PHE A 17 7.14 52.45 -43.85
N GLY A 18 7.46 51.90 -45.03
CA GLY A 18 8.50 52.45 -45.90
C GLY A 18 8.09 52.66 -47.36
N GLN A 19 7.00 52.02 -47.84
CA GLN A 19 6.59 52.02 -49.27
C GLN A 19 7.78 51.84 -50.23
N ILE A 20 8.80 51.06 -49.83
CA ILE A 20 10.07 50.97 -50.55
C ILE A 20 9.87 50.23 -51.86
N MET A 21 9.00 49.20 -51.85
CA MET A 21 8.68 48.41 -53.03
C MET A 21 7.19 48.21 -53.22
N SER A 22 6.79 48.09 -54.49
CA SER A 22 5.43 47.74 -54.89
C SER A 22 5.37 46.31 -55.41
N TYR A 23 4.33 45.56 -55.01
CA TYR A 23 4.05 44.20 -55.47
C TYR A 23 3.87 44.09 -56.99
N SER A 24 3.52 45.17 -57.69
CA SER A 24 3.33 45.17 -59.15
C SER A 24 4.65 45.31 -59.93
N ASN A 25 5.63 46.03 -59.36
CA ASN A 25 6.90 46.37 -60.00
C ASN A 25 8.08 45.51 -59.52
N SER A 26 7.82 44.52 -58.67
CA SER A 26 8.84 43.61 -58.17
C SER A 26 8.40 42.15 -58.26
N GLU A 27 9.36 41.27 -58.52
CA GLU A 27 9.19 39.83 -58.54
C GLU A 27 10.08 39.19 -57.47
N VAL A 28 9.50 38.34 -56.65
CA VAL A 28 10.20 37.67 -55.55
C VAL A 28 10.33 36.19 -55.88
N ILE A 29 11.57 35.69 -55.84
CA ILE A 29 11.91 34.30 -56.09
C ILE A 29 12.47 33.73 -54.79
N PHE A 30 11.98 32.54 -54.42
CA PHE A 30 12.38 31.85 -53.21
C PHE A 30 13.31 30.70 -53.55
N GLY A 31 14.41 30.61 -52.81
CA GLY A 31 15.49 29.68 -53.07
C GLY A 31 15.21 28.24 -52.68
N SER A 32 14.11 28.01 -51.99
CA SER A 32 13.77 26.71 -51.45
C SER A 32 12.32 26.39 -51.76
N SER A 33 12.03 25.96 -52.99
CA SER A 33 10.75 25.31 -53.29
C SER A 33 10.75 23.93 -52.62
N ASN A 34 10.57 23.92 -51.29
CA ASN A 34 10.53 22.73 -50.45
C ASN A 34 9.23 21.91 -50.65
N PHE A 35 8.55 22.08 -51.77
CA PHE A 35 7.45 21.21 -52.19
C PHE A 35 8.02 19.85 -52.59
N GLN A 36 7.40 18.77 -52.09
CA GLN A 36 7.83 17.41 -52.38
C GLN A 36 7.72 17.14 -53.90
N ASN A 37 8.83 16.71 -54.51
CA ASN A 37 8.94 16.22 -55.90
C ASN A 37 9.06 17.24 -57.06
N CYS A 38 9.39 18.50 -56.84
CA CYS A 38 9.82 19.34 -57.99
C CYS A 38 11.22 18.90 -58.47
N ALA A 39 11.35 18.59 -59.76
CA ALA A 39 12.66 18.44 -60.39
C ALA A 39 13.39 19.79 -60.25
N LYS A 40 14.37 19.86 -59.34
CA LYS A 40 15.08 21.10 -58.97
C LYS A 40 15.59 21.86 -60.20
N GLU A 41 16.03 21.13 -61.22
CA GLU A 41 16.53 21.69 -62.48
C GLU A 41 15.45 22.41 -63.29
N LEU A 42 14.22 21.89 -63.36
CA LEU A 42 13.11 22.55 -64.06
C LEU A 42 12.71 23.84 -63.37
N GLN A 43 12.66 23.85 -62.03
CA GLN A 43 12.36 25.07 -61.27
C GLN A 43 13.43 26.13 -61.49
N ILE A 44 14.72 25.76 -61.44
CA ILE A 44 15.83 26.67 -61.73
C ILE A 44 15.70 27.25 -63.15
N CYS A 45 15.35 26.44 -64.14
CA CYS A 45 15.10 26.91 -65.50
C CYS A 45 13.98 27.95 -65.56
N MET A 46 12.85 27.69 -64.87
CA MET A 46 11.71 28.60 -64.82
C MET A 46 12.05 29.90 -64.09
N ASP A 47 12.76 29.83 -62.97
CA ASP A 47 13.21 30.99 -62.20
C ASP A 47 14.14 31.86 -63.05
N ILE A 48 15.11 31.26 -63.78
CA ILE A 48 15.98 31.99 -64.70
C ILE A 48 15.18 32.63 -65.84
N GLN A 49 14.17 31.96 -66.38
CA GLN A 49 13.29 32.54 -67.39
C GLN A 49 12.51 33.75 -66.85
N LEU A 50 11.99 33.66 -65.63
CA LEU A 50 11.32 34.78 -64.96
C LEU A 50 12.29 35.94 -64.73
N ILE A 51 13.51 35.68 -64.28
CA ILE A 51 14.56 36.70 -64.11
C ILE A 51 14.87 37.35 -65.45
N LYS A 52 15.05 36.57 -66.53
CA LYS A 52 15.30 37.09 -67.87
C LYS A 52 14.16 38.00 -68.36
N GLN A 53 12.90 37.64 -68.11
CA GLN A 53 11.75 38.48 -68.44
C GLN A 53 11.77 39.79 -67.63
N CYS A 54 12.05 39.71 -66.32
CA CYS A 54 12.18 40.89 -65.46
C CYS A 54 13.34 41.79 -65.89
N MET A 55 14.47 41.21 -66.31
CA MET A 55 15.63 41.91 -66.85
C MET A 55 15.28 42.70 -68.11
N ALA A 56 14.52 42.11 -69.04
CA ALA A 56 14.11 42.78 -70.27
C ALA A 56 13.11 43.94 -70.01
N ILE A 57 12.20 43.78 -69.05
CA ILE A 57 11.17 44.79 -68.70
C ILE A 57 11.73 45.86 -67.76
N GLY A 58 12.75 45.55 -66.97
CA GLY A 58 13.29 46.44 -65.93
C GLY A 58 12.58 46.35 -64.58
N LYS A 59 11.92 45.23 -64.28
CA LYS A 59 11.33 44.97 -62.95
C LYS A 59 12.40 44.61 -61.93
N ILE A 60 12.17 44.93 -60.66
CA ILE A 60 13.08 44.58 -59.57
C ILE A 60 12.91 43.09 -59.25
N VAL A 61 14.01 42.35 -59.11
CA VAL A 61 13.99 40.95 -58.66
C VAL A 61 14.52 40.85 -57.24
N VAL A 62 13.76 40.22 -56.36
CA VAL A 62 14.20 39.88 -54.99
C VAL A 62 14.48 38.39 -54.92
N LEU A 63 15.71 38.02 -54.61
CA LEU A 63 16.14 36.64 -54.42
C LEU A 63 16.22 36.35 -52.92
N VAL A 64 15.32 35.52 -52.39
CA VAL A 64 15.30 35.12 -50.98
C VAL A 64 15.96 33.75 -50.86
N ASN A 65 17.13 33.66 -50.24
CA ASN A 65 17.87 32.41 -50.02
C ASN A 65 18.14 31.55 -51.28
N CYS A 66 18.25 32.16 -52.48
CA CYS A 66 18.38 31.47 -53.78
C CYS A 66 19.79 31.04 -54.18
N GLU A 67 20.47 30.23 -53.37
CA GLU A 67 21.87 29.82 -53.62
C GLU A 67 22.07 29.11 -54.96
N GLN A 68 21.09 28.30 -55.37
CA GLN A 68 21.14 27.54 -56.62
C GLN A 68 21.14 28.41 -57.89
N LEU A 69 20.75 29.69 -57.80
CA LEU A 69 20.72 30.60 -58.94
C LEU A 69 22.01 31.41 -59.09
N TYR A 70 22.87 31.43 -58.06
CA TYR A 70 24.00 32.35 -58.02
C TYR A 70 25.10 32.03 -59.03
N GLU A 71 25.34 30.76 -59.33
CA GLU A 71 26.28 30.37 -60.38
C GLU A 71 25.79 30.81 -61.76
N SER A 72 24.49 30.64 -62.02
CA SER A 72 23.91 31.00 -63.32
C SER A 72 23.87 32.51 -63.59
N LEU A 73 23.78 33.30 -62.52
CA LEU A 73 23.70 34.77 -62.56
C LEU A 73 25.05 35.43 -62.28
N TYR A 74 26.15 34.69 -62.35
CA TYR A 74 27.48 35.18 -61.97
C TYR A 74 27.92 36.41 -62.78
N ASP A 75 27.79 36.37 -64.10
CA ASP A 75 28.19 37.49 -64.98
C ASP A 75 27.29 38.72 -64.77
N LEU A 76 26.00 38.49 -64.47
CA LEU A 76 25.04 39.53 -64.08
C LEU A 76 25.47 40.21 -62.77
N PHE A 77 25.88 39.44 -61.75
CA PHE A 77 26.32 39.99 -60.47
C PHE A 77 27.68 40.69 -60.55
N ASN A 78 28.52 40.35 -61.53
CA ASN A 78 29.76 41.09 -61.80
C ASN A 78 29.56 42.40 -62.57
N LEU A 79 28.32 42.73 -62.97
CA LEU A 79 28.01 43.89 -63.79
C LEU A 79 28.79 43.92 -65.12
N GLN A 80 29.11 42.75 -65.68
CA GLN A 80 29.82 42.60 -66.95
C GLN A 80 28.87 42.80 -68.14
N TYR A 81 28.36 44.01 -68.30
CA TYR A 81 27.46 44.36 -69.40
C TYR A 81 28.23 44.71 -70.67
N ILE A 82 27.72 44.27 -71.81
CA ILE A 82 28.10 44.75 -73.13
C ILE A 82 27.01 45.72 -73.58
N GLU A 83 27.37 46.98 -73.85
CA GLU A 83 26.43 47.97 -74.38
C GLU A 83 26.41 47.91 -75.92
N TYR A 84 25.23 47.69 -76.49
CA TYR A 84 24.99 47.65 -77.93
C TYR A 84 23.74 48.48 -78.25
N ASP A 85 23.90 49.56 -79.01
CA ASP A 85 22.81 50.45 -79.46
C ASP A 85 21.83 50.85 -78.34
N GLU A 86 22.37 51.49 -77.30
CA GLU A 86 21.71 51.87 -76.03
C GLU A 86 21.13 50.74 -75.15
N ASN A 87 21.20 49.48 -75.59
CA ASN A 87 20.77 48.31 -74.84
C ASN A 87 21.95 47.65 -74.12
N ARG A 88 21.77 47.24 -72.86
CA ARG A 88 22.76 46.44 -72.12
C ARG A 88 22.45 44.97 -72.33
N VAL A 89 23.47 44.16 -72.58
CA VAL A 89 23.32 42.70 -72.63
C VAL A 89 24.33 42.03 -71.72
N VAL A 90 23.97 40.86 -71.18
CA VAL A 90 24.84 40.03 -70.33
C VAL A 90 24.65 38.56 -70.66
N ALA A 91 25.71 37.76 -70.49
CA ALA A 91 25.59 36.31 -70.59
C ALA A 91 24.95 35.74 -69.32
N ILE A 92 23.97 34.85 -69.48
CA ILE A 92 23.42 34.03 -68.40
C ILE A 92 23.74 32.58 -68.74
N SER A 93 24.32 31.85 -67.79
CA SER A 93 24.83 30.50 -68.00
C SER A 93 24.05 29.49 -67.16
N LEU A 94 23.63 28.36 -67.73
CA LEU A 94 22.99 27.26 -67.01
C LEU A 94 23.71 25.97 -67.39
N GLY A 95 24.54 25.46 -66.48
CA GLY A 95 25.46 24.37 -66.78
C GLY A 95 26.43 24.77 -67.90
N THR A 96 26.46 24.00 -68.99
CA THR A 96 27.30 24.26 -70.17
C THR A 96 26.68 25.23 -71.18
N TYR A 97 25.40 25.61 -71.01
CA TYR A 97 24.71 26.47 -71.95
C TYR A 97 24.77 27.93 -71.50
N SER A 98 25.31 28.82 -72.33
CA SER A 98 25.31 30.26 -72.09
C SER A 98 24.52 31.01 -73.16
N ARG A 99 23.71 31.99 -72.75
CA ARG A 99 22.92 32.85 -73.67
C ARG A 99 23.04 34.31 -73.30
N ILE A 100 23.20 35.15 -74.32
CA ILE A 100 23.17 36.60 -74.19
C ILE A 100 21.72 37.06 -73.99
N CYS A 101 21.49 37.83 -72.93
CA CYS A 101 20.18 38.32 -72.52
C CYS A 101 20.21 39.85 -72.38
N SER A 102 19.14 40.52 -72.82
CA SER A 102 18.99 41.99 -72.68
C SER A 102 18.66 42.38 -71.24
N VAL A 103 19.22 43.51 -70.81
CA VAL A 103 19.12 44.08 -69.47
C VAL A 103 18.67 45.53 -69.58
N HIS A 104 17.50 45.83 -69.04
CA HIS A 104 16.98 47.17 -68.97
C HIS A 104 17.76 48.02 -67.94
N LYS A 105 17.97 49.32 -68.22
CA LYS A 105 18.78 50.22 -67.36
C LYS A 105 18.25 50.35 -65.92
N ASN A 106 16.93 50.22 -65.74
CA ASN A 106 16.27 50.30 -64.43
C ASN A 106 16.22 48.96 -63.67
N PHE A 107 16.70 47.87 -64.27
CA PHE A 107 16.72 46.57 -63.61
C PHE A 107 17.60 46.60 -62.35
N ARG A 108 17.09 46.04 -61.24
CA ARG A 108 17.79 45.92 -59.96
C ARG A 108 17.54 44.54 -59.37
N VAL A 109 18.56 44.01 -58.69
CA VAL A 109 18.46 42.74 -57.96
C VAL A 109 18.74 43.00 -56.48
N ILE A 110 17.83 42.55 -55.63
CA ILE A 110 18.00 42.55 -54.18
C ILE A 110 18.14 41.10 -53.74
N VAL A 111 19.22 40.77 -53.05
CA VAL A 111 19.42 39.44 -52.47
C VAL A 111 19.18 39.53 -50.97
N ILE A 112 18.23 38.76 -50.45
CA ILE A 112 17.93 38.61 -49.03
C ILE A 112 18.49 37.27 -48.57
N VAL A 113 19.34 37.30 -47.55
CA VAL A 113 19.95 36.10 -46.96
C VAL A 113 19.89 36.21 -45.45
N ASP A 114 19.76 35.07 -44.77
CA ASP A 114 20.01 35.03 -43.33
C ASP A 114 21.45 35.46 -43.02
N GLN A 115 21.62 36.29 -42.00
CA GLN A 115 22.90 36.87 -41.62
C GLN A 115 23.92 35.80 -41.25
N ASP A 116 23.51 34.75 -40.54
CA ASP A 116 24.41 33.68 -40.09
C ASP A 116 24.82 32.80 -41.28
N ASP A 117 23.87 32.46 -42.16
CA ASP A 117 24.14 31.72 -43.40
C ASP A 117 25.05 32.50 -44.36
N ALA A 118 24.87 33.83 -44.46
CA ALA A 118 25.65 34.66 -45.35
C ALA A 118 27.15 34.65 -44.99
N TYR A 119 27.50 34.64 -43.70
CA TYR A 119 28.90 34.65 -43.27
C TYR A 119 29.51 33.25 -43.18
N THR A 120 28.70 32.20 -43.06
CA THR A 120 29.17 30.82 -42.86
C THR A 120 29.16 29.98 -44.13
N ARG A 121 28.11 30.09 -44.96
CA ARG A 121 27.85 29.22 -46.11
C ARG A 121 28.21 29.88 -47.45
N LEU A 122 27.97 31.19 -47.60
CA LEU A 122 28.19 31.86 -48.88
C LEU A 122 29.67 32.12 -49.19
N PRO A 123 30.10 31.94 -50.46
CA PRO A 123 31.48 32.17 -50.84
C PRO A 123 31.83 33.67 -50.79
N LYS A 124 32.99 34.00 -50.20
CA LYS A 124 33.48 35.40 -50.05
C LYS A 124 33.44 36.21 -51.37
N PRO A 125 33.80 35.66 -52.55
CA PRO A 125 33.70 36.39 -53.81
C PRO A 125 32.28 36.86 -54.15
N LEU A 126 31.24 36.08 -53.82
CA LEU A 126 29.86 36.49 -54.01
C LEU A 126 29.50 37.66 -53.09
N LEU A 127 29.87 37.57 -51.81
CA LEU A 127 29.63 38.65 -50.83
C LEU A 127 30.29 39.97 -51.24
N ASN A 128 31.44 39.91 -51.92
CA ASN A 128 32.17 41.10 -52.37
C ASN A 128 31.56 41.79 -53.60
N ARG A 129 30.62 41.15 -54.31
CA ARG A 129 29.93 41.72 -55.47
C ARG A 129 28.70 42.55 -55.12
N PHE A 130 28.18 42.38 -53.91
CA PHE A 130 27.00 43.08 -53.45
C PHE A 130 27.37 44.16 -52.43
N GLU A 131 26.69 45.29 -52.52
CA GLU A 131 26.54 46.20 -51.39
C GLU A 131 25.79 45.46 -50.27
N LYS A 132 26.36 45.39 -49.06
CA LYS A 132 25.81 44.64 -47.92
C LYS A 132 25.20 45.61 -46.93
N GLN A 133 23.94 45.40 -46.57
CA GLN A 133 23.28 46.13 -45.50
C GLN A 133 22.61 45.14 -44.56
N THR A 134 22.75 45.34 -43.26
CA THR A 134 22.01 44.57 -42.25
C THR A 134 20.67 45.24 -42.00
N LEU A 135 19.60 44.46 -42.01
CA LEU A 135 18.26 44.96 -41.73
C LEU A 135 17.59 44.09 -40.68
N HIS A 136 17.64 44.53 -39.43
CA HIS A 136 16.88 43.96 -38.33
C HIS A 136 15.72 44.89 -37.94
N ARG A 137 14.64 44.35 -37.36
CA ARG A 137 13.52 45.18 -36.88
C ARG A 137 13.91 46.10 -35.73
N GLU A 138 14.92 45.72 -34.96
CA GLU A 138 15.48 46.54 -33.88
C GLU A 138 16.08 47.84 -34.44
N ASP A 139 16.74 47.78 -35.60
CA ASP A 139 17.36 48.94 -36.26
C ASP A 139 16.34 50.00 -36.70
N LEU A 140 15.07 49.61 -36.89
CA LEU A 140 13.98 50.53 -37.26
C LEU A 140 13.56 51.43 -36.09
N PHE A 141 13.82 51.02 -34.84
CA PHE A 141 13.51 51.82 -33.65
C PHE A 141 14.48 52.97 -33.43
N ASP A 142 15.70 52.90 -33.96
CA ASP A 142 16.74 53.90 -33.71
C ASP A 142 16.60 55.15 -34.60
N LYS A 143 16.12 54.99 -35.84
CA LYS A 143 16.07 56.09 -36.83
C LYS A 143 14.68 56.65 -37.14
N TYR A 144 13.61 55.85 -37.03
CA TYR A 144 12.28 56.22 -37.55
C TYR A 144 11.14 56.14 -36.51
N SER A 145 11.39 55.61 -35.31
CA SER A 145 10.32 55.45 -34.30
C SER A 145 10.19 56.68 -33.38
N SER A 146 8.94 57.09 -33.13
CA SER A 146 8.61 58.14 -32.17
C SER A 146 9.05 57.76 -30.74
N ALA A 147 9.37 58.75 -29.91
CA ALA A 147 9.68 58.52 -28.49
C ALA A 147 8.55 57.76 -27.76
N ASN A 148 7.31 57.95 -28.23
CA ASN A 148 6.12 57.25 -27.76
C ASN A 148 6.22 55.73 -27.98
N LEU A 149 6.63 55.27 -29.17
CA LEU A 149 6.79 53.84 -29.48
C LEU A 149 7.87 53.17 -28.62
N ARG A 150 9.00 53.86 -28.39
CA ARG A 150 10.04 53.36 -27.48
C ARG A 150 9.53 53.23 -26.04
N ALA A 151 8.74 54.20 -25.58
CA ALA A 151 8.12 54.13 -24.27
C ALA A 151 7.11 52.97 -24.17
N VAL A 152 6.26 52.75 -25.19
CA VAL A 152 5.32 51.62 -25.24
C VAL A 152 6.07 50.30 -25.19
N LEU A 153 7.13 50.15 -26.00
CA LEU A 153 7.97 48.96 -26.02
C LEU A 153 8.60 48.67 -24.65
N SER A 154 9.18 49.68 -24.00
CA SER A 154 9.80 49.52 -22.67
C SER A 154 8.78 49.09 -21.60
N LYS A 155 7.58 49.69 -21.59
CA LYS A 155 6.49 49.30 -20.68
C LYS A 155 5.99 47.90 -21.00
N LEU A 156 5.88 47.54 -22.26
CA LEU A 156 5.45 46.20 -22.69
C LEU A 156 6.45 45.13 -22.26
N GLN A 157 7.76 45.38 -22.43
CA GLN A 157 8.82 44.49 -21.94
C GLN A 157 8.75 44.33 -20.41
N SER A 158 8.57 45.43 -19.68
CA SER A 158 8.42 45.38 -18.22
C SER A 158 7.17 44.60 -17.80
N TRP A 159 6.06 44.75 -18.53
CA TRP A 159 4.83 44.01 -18.30
C TRP A 159 5.04 42.51 -18.51
N VAL A 160 5.64 42.09 -19.64
CA VAL A 160 5.92 40.67 -19.90
C VAL A 160 6.75 40.06 -18.78
N LYS A 161 7.85 40.71 -18.37
CA LYS A 161 8.73 40.24 -17.28
C LYS A 161 8.04 40.18 -15.91
N SER A 162 7.13 41.11 -15.63
CA SER A 162 6.39 41.13 -14.36
C SER A 162 5.23 40.12 -14.30
N THR A 163 4.76 39.68 -15.47
CA THR A 163 3.54 38.87 -15.62
C THR A 163 3.87 37.40 -15.85
N PHE A 164 4.96 37.12 -16.57
CA PHE A 164 5.46 35.79 -16.90
C PHE A 164 6.92 35.68 -16.43
N ASP A 165 7.33 34.54 -15.89
CA ASP A 165 8.72 34.36 -15.46
C ASP A 165 9.66 34.27 -16.68
N GLU A 166 10.96 34.61 -16.53
CA GLU A 166 11.90 34.61 -17.67
C GLU A 166 12.11 33.21 -18.29
N ASP A 167 11.88 32.14 -17.53
CA ASP A 167 11.91 30.75 -18.00
C ASP A 167 10.58 30.28 -18.62
N GLU A 168 9.48 30.98 -18.32
CA GLU A 168 8.17 30.71 -18.90
C GLU A 168 8.18 31.26 -20.34
N ARG A 169 7.91 30.41 -21.33
CA ARG A 169 7.72 30.82 -22.72
C ARG A 169 6.21 30.91 -23.00
N PRO A 170 5.53 32.00 -22.61
CA PRO A 170 4.07 32.08 -22.63
C PRO A 170 3.48 32.16 -24.03
N PHE A 171 4.30 32.56 -25.01
CA PHE A 171 3.89 32.82 -26.38
C PHE A 171 4.45 31.74 -27.31
N VAL A 172 3.61 31.27 -28.23
CA VAL A 172 3.95 30.16 -29.15
C VAL A 172 5.04 30.57 -30.14
N ASN A 173 6.10 29.75 -30.28
CA ASN A 173 7.16 29.89 -31.31
C ASN A 173 7.68 31.32 -31.54
N THR A 174 8.07 31.99 -30.45
CA THR A 174 8.50 33.39 -30.45
C THR A 174 10.00 33.60 -30.55
N HIS A 175 10.38 34.75 -31.09
CA HIS A 175 11.76 35.21 -31.22
C HIS A 175 12.01 36.49 -30.39
N LYS A 176 13.28 36.85 -30.20
CA LYS A 176 13.70 38.01 -29.38
C LYS A 176 13.06 39.33 -29.84
N SER A 177 12.84 39.48 -31.15
CA SER A 177 12.30 40.71 -31.75
C SER A 177 10.77 40.71 -31.90
N LEU A 178 10.04 39.76 -31.29
CA LEU A 178 8.56 39.70 -31.36
C LEU A 178 7.91 41.02 -30.93
N LEU A 179 8.30 41.54 -29.75
CA LEU A 179 7.71 42.76 -29.19
C LEU A 179 8.00 43.98 -30.08
N HIS A 180 9.17 44.00 -30.71
CA HIS A 180 9.53 45.03 -31.70
C HIS A 180 8.61 44.95 -32.92
N SER A 181 8.37 43.75 -33.46
CA SER A 181 7.43 43.58 -34.60
C SER A 181 6.01 44.02 -34.26
N LEU A 182 5.52 43.70 -33.05
CA LEU A 182 4.19 44.08 -32.61
C LEU A 182 3.99 45.59 -32.55
N VAL A 183 4.95 46.28 -31.93
CA VAL A 183 4.90 47.74 -31.76
C VAL A 183 5.02 48.45 -33.12
N LEU A 184 5.80 47.90 -34.07
CA LEU A 184 5.88 48.42 -35.44
C LEU A 184 4.62 48.15 -36.28
N SER A 185 3.82 47.14 -35.92
CA SER A 185 2.59 46.81 -36.64
C SER A 185 1.40 47.73 -36.32
N LEU A 186 1.56 48.66 -35.38
CA LEU A 186 0.55 49.63 -35.00
C LEU A 186 0.39 50.69 -36.09
N ASP A 187 -0.82 51.25 -36.22
CA ASP A 187 -1.13 52.28 -37.23
C ASP A 187 -0.30 53.54 -36.99
N SER A 188 0.53 53.91 -37.98
CA SER A 188 1.47 55.03 -37.90
C SER A 188 0.79 56.33 -37.46
N LYS A 189 -0.46 56.56 -37.86
CA LYS A 189 -1.25 57.75 -37.49
C LYS A 189 -1.53 57.85 -35.99
N GLN A 190 -1.67 56.71 -35.30
CA GLN A 190 -1.94 56.66 -33.86
C GLN A 190 -0.64 56.72 -33.03
N THR A 191 0.51 56.44 -33.65
CA THR A 191 1.81 56.35 -32.95
C THR A 191 2.45 57.71 -32.63
N GLU A 192 2.02 58.77 -33.31
CA GLU A 192 2.52 60.14 -33.09
C GLU A 192 1.84 60.81 -31.88
N ASP A 193 0.61 60.41 -31.55
CA ASP A 193 -0.17 60.96 -30.44
C ASP A 193 0.22 60.34 -29.08
N THR A 194 0.94 61.09 -28.25
CA THR A 194 1.32 60.67 -26.89
C THR A 194 0.14 60.47 -25.94
N THR A 195 -1.02 61.06 -26.21
CA THR A 195 -2.26 60.85 -25.41
C THR A 195 -2.82 59.44 -25.57
N LEU A 196 -2.56 58.79 -26.71
CA LEU A 196 -3.00 57.43 -26.99
C LEU A 196 -2.06 56.36 -26.41
N HIS A 197 -1.02 56.76 -25.67
CA HIS A 197 0.00 55.86 -25.16
C HIS A 197 -0.54 54.66 -24.37
N ASP A 198 -1.43 54.89 -23.40
CA ASP A 198 -2.02 53.82 -22.59
C ASP A 198 -3.00 52.95 -23.40
N PHE A 199 -3.67 53.56 -24.38
CA PHE A 199 -4.52 52.85 -25.32
C PHE A 199 -3.71 51.90 -26.21
N LEU A 200 -2.61 52.38 -26.82
CA LEU A 200 -1.69 51.57 -27.62
C LEU A 200 -1.07 50.44 -26.79
N LEU A 201 -0.69 50.71 -25.54
CA LEU A 201 -0.19 49.68 -24.63
C LEU A 201 -1.25 48.61 -24.34
N SER A 202 -2.50 49.00 -24.10
CA SER A 202 -3.59 48.04 -23.88
C SER A 202 -3.93 47.22 -25.13
N GLN A 203 -3.85 47.82 -26.33
CA GLN A 203 -3.95 47.08 -27.59
C GLN A 203 -2.83 46.06 -27.76
N CYS A 204 -1.57 46.43 -27.48
CA CYS A 204 -0.44 45.49 -27.55
C CYS A 204 -0.64 44.31 -26.61
N LYS A 205 -1.09 44.56 -25.37
CA LYS A 205 -1.41 43.49 -24.40
C LYS A 205 -2.50 42.56 -24.93
N ASN A 206 -3.58 43.10 -25.51
CA ASN A 206 -4.66 42.32 -26.12
C ASN A 206 -4.14 41.44 -27.28
N LEU A 207 -3.33 42.00 -28.18
CA LEU A 207 -2.71 41.25 -29.29
C LEU A 207 -1.75 40.16 -28.81
N LEU A 208 -1.02 40.37 -27.72
CA LEU A 208 -0.17 39.32 -27.12
C LEU A 208 -1.00 38.21 -26.48
N LEU A 209 -2.12 38.54 -25.84
CA LEU A 209 -3.03 37.52 -25.29
C LEU A 209 -3.55 36.58 -26.38
N TRP A 210 -3.80 37.09 -27.59
CA TRP A 210 -4.22 36.25 -28.72
C TRP A 210 -3.22 35.15 -29.08
N ILE A 211 -1.92 35.32 -28.81
CA ILE A 211 -0.87 34.33 -29.11
C ILE A 211 -0.34 33.62 -27.86
N THR A 212 -0.96 33.87 -26.70
CA THR A 212 -0.56 33.26 -25.42
C THR A 212 -1.16 31.87 -25.30
N THR A 213 -0.37 30.92 -24.80
CA THR A 213 -0.84 29.55 -24.57
C THR A 213 -1.78 29.47 -23.37
N THR A 214 -2.75 28.55 -23.45
CA THR A 214 -3.78 28.36 -22.41
C THR A 214 -3.18 28.04 -21.04
N ASP A 215 -2.17 27.19 -21.00
CA ASP A 215 -1.41 26.82 -19.80
C ASP A 215 -0.68 28.03 -19.18
N ALA A 216 -0.12 28.93 -19.99
CA ALA A 216 0.57 30.12 -19.51
C ALA A 216 -0.40 31.13 -18.86
N ILE A 217 -1.59 31.32 -19.44
CA ILE A 217 -2.65 32.16 -18.84
C ILE A 217 -3.05 31.63 -17.47
N ILE A 218 -3.19 30.31 -17.33
CA ILE A 218 -3.61 29.68 -16.08
C ILE A 218 -2.52 29.82 -15.02
N ARG A 219 -1.25 29.54 -15.36
CA ARG A 219 -0.11 29.77 -14.45
C ARG A 219 -0.06 31.23 -13.99
N MET A 220 -0.14 32.18 -14.93
CA MET A 220 -0.13 33.61 -14.65
C MET A 220 -1.29 34.02 -13.72
N SER A 221 -2.50 33.50 -13.94
CA SER A 221 -3.69 33.82 -13.13
C SER A 221 -3.58 33.35 -11.68
N SER A 222 -2.77 32.31 -11.43
CA SER A 222 -2.55 31.74 -10.10
C SER A 222 -1.60 32.60 -9.24
N LYS A 223 -0.70 33.37 -9.86
CA LYS A 223 0.33 34.15 -9.17
C LYS A 223 -0.20 35.42 -8.50
N ASN A 224 -1.06 36.19 -9.19
CA ASN A 224 -1.52 37.51 -8.74
C ASN A 224 -3.01 37.76 -9.04
N LEU A 225 -3.72 38.40 -8.10
CA LEU A 225 -5.13 38.77 -8.31
C LEU A 225 -5.34 39.73 -9.50
N ARG A 226 -4.41 40.66 -9.74
CA ARG A 226 -4.45 41.58 -10.90
C ARG A 226 -4.40 40.83 -12.23
N ASN A 227 -3.72 39.69 -12.27
CA ASN A 227 -3.59 38.89 -13.48
C ASN A 227 -4.87 38.12 -13.84
N LYS A 228 -5.84 38.02 -12.90
CA LYS A 228 -7.15 37.42 -13.19
C LYS A 228 -7.94 38.24 -14.21
N GLU A 229 -7.71 39.54 -14.31
CA GLU A 229 -8.33 40.37 -15.35
C GLU A 229 -7.89 39.95 -16.74
N TYR A 230 -6.61 39.62 -16.94
CA TYR A 230 -6.11 39.09 -18.20
C TYR A 230 -6.67 37.70 -18.53
N ALA A 231 -6.88 36.85 -17.51
CA ALA A 231 -7.57 35.58 -17.71
C ALA A 231 -9.04 35.78 -18.14
N ARG A 232 -9.75 36.76 -17.55
CA ARG A 232 -11.10 37.14 -18.01
C ARG A 232 -11.08 37.68 -19.43
N MET A 233 -10.13 38.54 -19.78
CA MET A 233 -9.96 39.02 -21.16
C MET A 233 -9.76 37.84 -22.13
N TYR A 234 -8.91 36.88 -21.79
CA TYR A 234 -8.63 35.71 -22.62
C TYR A 234 -9.83 34.75 -22.77
N PHE A 235 -10.58 34.48 -21.70
CA PHE A 235 -11.66 33.48 -21.73
C PHE A 235 -13.06 34.05 -22.05
N GLU A 236 -13.32 35.32 -21.72
CA GLU A 236 -14.65 35.95 -21.85
C GLU A 236 -14.71 36.94 -23.02
N GLN A 237 -13.62 37.67 -23.32
CA GLN A 237 -13.61 38.69 -24.38
C GLN A 237 -12.98 38.19 -25.70
N GLN A 238 -11.98 37.31 -25.61
CA GLN A 238 -11.36 36.65 -26.75
C GLN A 238 -11.96 35.25 -26.95
N GLU A 239 -11.94 34.75 -28.18
CA GLU A 239 -12.50 33.44 -28.54
C GLU A 239 -11.40 32.44 -28.86
N HIS A 240 -10.91 31.76 -27.83
CA HIS A 240 -9.87 30.72 -27.90
C HIS A 240 -10.43 29.28 -27.79
N ARG A 241 -11.76 29.13 -27.80
CA ARG A 241 -12.42 27.86 -27.45
C ARG A 241 -12.24 26.80 -28.54
N ASP A 242 -12.64 27.10 -29.77
CA ASP A 242 -12.54 26.19 -30.89
C ASP A 242 -12.55 26.99 -32.19
N LEU A 243 -12.25 26.32 -33.31
CA LEU A 243 -12.21 26.98 -34.62
C LEU A 243 -13.59 27.51 -35.05
N PHE A 244 -14.66 26.80 -34.69
CA PHE A 244 -16.02 27.17 -35.06
C PHE A 244 -16.42 28.51 -34.44
N LYS A 245 -16.31 28.64 -33.11
CA LYS A 245 -16.63 29.88 -32.38
C LYS A 245 -15.68 31.01 -32.73
N PHE A 246 -14.40 30.71 -32.94
CA PHE A 246 -13.44 31.70 -33.43
C PHE A 246 -13.84 32.25 -34.80
N SER A 247 -14.29 31.40 -35.73
CA SER A 247 -14.76 31.85 -37.05
C SER A 247 -16.00 32.74 -36.95
N GLN A 248 -16.97 32.39 -36.08
CA GLN A 248 -18.15 33.21 -35.81
C GLN A 248 -17.78 34.59 -35.29
N TYR A 249 -16.85 34.66 -34.34
CA TYR A 249 -16.33 35.91 -33.80
C TYR A 249 -15.71 36.80 -34.89
N LEU A 250 -14.91 36.24 -35.79
CA LEU A 250 -14.31 37.00 -36.89
C LEU A 250 -15.38 37.62 -37.81
N PHE A 251 -16.41 36.86 -38.17
CA PHE A 251 -17.50 37.37 -39.02
C PHE A 251 -18.33 38.45 -38.34
N GLU A 252 -18.63 38.30 -37.04
CA GLU A 252 -19.34 39.32 -36.26
C GLU A 252 -18.52 40.60 -36.13
N ALA A 253 -17.23 40.47 -35.86
CA ALA A 253 -16.30 41.59 -35.76
C ALA A 253 -16.16 42.36 -37.08
N MET A 254 -16.27 41.69 -38.24
CA MET A 254 -16.27 42.36 -39.54
C MET A 254 -17.50 43.23 -39.72
N GLN A 255 -18.67 42.72 -39.32
CA GLN A 255 -19.93 43.48 -39.40
C GLN A 255 -19.95 44.65 -38.44
N SER A 256 -19.41 44.48 -37.24
CA SER A 256 -19.30 45.59 -36.28
C SER A 256 -18.36 46.67 -36.81
N GLN A 257 -17.23 46.32 -37.43
CA GLN A 257 -16.36 47.30 -38.09
C GLN A 257 -17.09 48.09 -39.18
N GLN A 258 -17.86 47.41 -40.03
CA GLN A 258 -18.63 48.06 -41.10
C GLN A 258 -19.75 48.99 -40.58
N LYS A 259 -20.38 48.65 -39.45
CA LYS A 259 -21.52 49.40 -38.89
C LYS A 259 -21.12 50.51 -37.91
N SER A 260 -20.11 50.28 -37.08
CA SER A 260 -19.76 51.15 -35.94
C SER A 260 -18.45 51.90 -36.10
N GLY A 261 -17.63 51.55 -37.10
CA GLY A 261 -16.30 52.13 -37.30
C GLY A 261 -15.25 51.74 -36.24
N LEU A 262 -15.61 50.97 -35.20
CA LEU A 262 -14.67 50.50 -34.19
C LEU A 262 -13.76 49.39 -34.76
N SER A 263 -12.45 49.64 -34.77
CA SER A 263 -11.44 48.71 -35.27
C SER A 263 -11.25 47.50 -34.33
N ASN A 264 -11.68 46.30 -34.74
CA ASN A 264 -11.23 45.04 -34.15
C ASN A 264 -9.74 44.73 -34.48
N PRO A 265 -8.91 44.27 -33.52
CA PRO A 265 -7.48 43.98 -33.74
C PRO A 265 -7.17 42.89 -34.77
N LEU A 266 -8.09 41.96 -35.02
CA LEU A 266 -7.88 40.84 -35.96
C LEU A 266 -8.31 41.14 -37.40
N ILE A 267 -8.93 42.30 -37.65
CA ILE A 267 -9.51 42.64 -38.96
C ILE A 267 -8.77 43.84 -39.53
N PHE A 268 -8.35 43.70 -40.78
CA PHE A 268 -7.60 44.70 -41.51
C PHE A 268 -8.41 45.18 -42.72
N ASN A 269 -8.73 46.47 -42.77
CA ASN A 269 -9.42 47.12 -43.90
C ASN A 269 -10.64 46.35 -44.43
N GLY A 270 -11.47 45.81 -43.52
CA GLY A 270 -12.72 45.13 -43.86
C GLY A 270 -12.59 43.67 -44.32
N TYR A 271 -11.44 43.02 -44.09
CA TYR A 271 -11.23 41.58 -44.27
C TYR A 271 -10.33 41.00 -43.18
N PHE A 272 -10.26 39.68 -43.07
CA PHE A 272 -9.29 39.02 -42.18
C PHE A 272 -8.30 38.12 -42.94
N GLN A 273 -7.02 38.22 -42.55
CA GLN A 273 -5.92 37.34 -42.92
C GLN A 273 -5.24 36.89 -41.64
N VAL A 274 -5.66 35.73 -41.11
CA VAL A 274 -5.26 35.28 -39.77
C VAL A 274 -4.50 33.96 -39.85
N CYS A 275 -3.35 33.92 -39.19
CA CYS A 275 -2.57 32.71 -38.95
C CYS A 275 -2.97 32.14 -37.57
N VAL A 276 -3.71 31.04 -37.57
CA VAL A 276 -4.13 30.31 -36.38
C VAL A 276 -3.07 29.26 -36.05
N LEU A 277 -2.47 29.37 -34.88
CA LEU A 277 -1.52 28.41 -34.33
C LEU A 277 -2.23 27.44 -33.41
N THR A 278 -1.87 26.17 -33.48
CA THR A 278 -2.53 25.13 -32.70
C THR A 278 -1.59 23.99 -32.36
N TYR A 279 -1.82 23.36 -31.21
CA TYR A 279 -1.14 22.11 -30.84
C TYR A 279 -1.96 20.87 -31.23
N SER A 280 -3.19 21.06 -31.72
CA SER A 280 -4.03 19.96 -32.22
C SER A 280 -3.59 19.50 -33.61
N SER A 281 -3.87 18.23 -33.91
CA SER A 281 -3.62 17.64 -35.23
C SER A 281 -4.50 18.29 -36.29
N VAL A 282 -3.90 18.79 -37.37
CA VAL A 282 -4.58 19.51 -38.47
C VAL A 282 -5.01 18.57 -39.62
N SER A 283 -4.87 17.24 -39.45
CA SER A 283 -5.16 16.24 -40.49
C SER A 283 -6.64 16.04 -40.84
N MET A 284 -7.54 16.88 -40.34
CA MET A 284 -8.98 16.81 -40.59
C MET A 284 -9.41 17.94 -41.52
N ASP A 285 -10.41 17.71 -42.36
CA ASP A 285 -11.01 18.77 -43.19
C ASP A 285 -11.66 19.84 -42.32
N CYS A 286 -11.00 21.01 -42.20
CA CYS A 286 -11.53 22.12 -41.41
C CYS A 286 -12.75 22.81 -42.05
N SER A 287 -13.14 22.44 -43.28
CA SER A 287 -14.32 23.00 -43.95
C SER A 287 -15.61 22.70 -43.22
N SER A 288 -15.75 21.48 -42.66
CA SER A 288 -16.94 21.10 -41.88
C SER A 288 -17.06 21.85 -40.54
N LEU A 289 -15.97 22.45 -40.07
CA LEU A 289 -15.92 23.20 -38.81
C LEU A 289 -16.27 24.68 -39.00
N ILE A 290 -16.41 25.18 -40.24
CA ILE A 290 -16.77 26.57 -40.55
C ILE A 290 -18.08 26.57 -41.35
N SER A 291 -19.13 25.95 -40.80
CA SER A 291 -20.47 26.01 -41.37
C SER A 291 -21.25 27.16 -40.73
N THR A 292 -21.35 28.29 -41.43
CA THR A 292 -22.23 29.40 -41.01
C THR A 292 -23.06 29.84 -42.20
N ASP A 293 -24.30 30.29 -41.96
CA ASP A 293 -25.25 30.74 -42.99
C ASP A 293 -24.74 31.89 -43.88
N ARG A 294 -23.60 32.48 -43.53
CA ARG A 294 -23.00 33.67 -44.17
C ARG A 294 -21.83 33.35 -45.09
N VAL A 295 -21.30 32.13 -45.03
CA VAL A 295 -20.17 31.71 -45.85
C VAL A 295 -20.71 31.02 -47.10
N GLU A 296 -20.54 31.68 -48.23
CA GLU A 296 -21.01 31.18 -49.52
C GLU A 296 -20.06 30.11 -50.08
N TYR A 297 -18.76 30.26 -49.84
CA TYR A 297 -17.74 29.38 -50.37
C TYR A 297 -16.59 29.19 -49.40
N VAL A 298 -16.25 27.93 -49.12
CA VAL A 298 -15.05 27.54 -48.36
C VAL A 298 -14.15 26.70 -49.27
N GLU A 299 -12.90 27.11 -49.41
CA GLU A 299 -11.86 26.33 -50.08
C GLU A 299 -10.82 25.89 -49.07
N THR A 300 -10.61 24.58 -48.91
CA THR A 300 -9.58 24.01 -48.05
C THR A 300 -8.40 23.52 -48.88
N LEU A 301 -7.19 23.94 -48.52
CA LEU A 301 -5.94 23.54 -49.14
C LEU A 301 -4.97 23.04 -48.08
N SER A 302 -4.51 21.80 -48.21
CA SER A 302 -3.34 21.35 -47.46
C SER A 302 -2.06 21.69 -48.22
N LEU A 303 -1.10 22.31 -47.54
CA LEU A 303 0.23 22.58 -48.12
C LEU A 303 1.01 21.29 -48.40
N SER A 304 0.68 20.19 -47.71
CA SER A 304 1.27 18.86 -47.99
C SER A 304 0.94 18.35 -49.38
N ASP A 305 -0.24 18.71 -49.91
CA ASP A 305 -0.79 18.13 -51.13
C ASP A 305 -0.26 18.86 -52.39
N LEU A 306 0.35 20.02 -52.18
CA LEU A 306 0.90 20.83 -53.25
C LEU A 306 2.29 20.32 -53.63
N LYS A 307 2.50 20.15 -54.93
CA LYS A 307 3.77 19.66 -55.49
C LYS A 307 4.66 20.78 -56.04
N SER A 308 4.11 21.98 -56.23
CA SER A 308 4.79 23.10 -56.90
C SER A 308 4.16 24.44 -56.54
N ASP A 309 4.97 25.50 -56.58
CA ASP A 309 4.54 26.89 -56.45
C ASP A 309 3.50 27.33 -57.47
N ILE A 310 3.61 26.82 -58.70
CA ILE A 310 2.69 27.13 -59.79
C ILE A 310 1.28 26.66 -59.43
N GLY A 311 1.16 25.43 -58.91
CA GLY A 311 -0.12 24.88 -58.46
C GLY A 311 -0.76 25.69 -57.31
N LEU A 312 0.05 26.24 -56.40
CA LEU A 312 -0.46 27.14 -55.36
C LEU A 312 -0.93 28.47 -55.97
N SER A 313 -0.14 29.06 -56.86
CA SER A 313 -0.51 30.31 -57.55
C SER A 313 -1.80 30.17 -58.35
N GLU A 314 -1.98 29.07 -59.09
CA GLU A 314 -3.20 28.80 -59.86
C GLU A 314 -4.44 28.71 -58.97
N LYS A 315 -4.38 27.95 -57.87
CA LYS A 315 -5.49 27.85 -56.91
C LYS A 315 -5.81 29.19 -56.27
N LEU A 316 -4.81 29.97 -55.90
CA LEU A 316 -5.01 31.32 -55.41
C LEU A 316 -5.67 32.23 -56.47
N LYS A 317 -5.33 32.09 -57.77
CA LYS A 317 -5.97 32.88 -58.85
C LYS A 317 -7.43 32.52 -58.93
N GLN A 318 -7.73 31.22 -58.98
CA GLN A 318 -9.10 30.71 -59.01
C GLN A 318 -9.93 31.22 -57.82
N TYR A 319 -9.36 31.25 -56.61
CA TYR A 319 -10.03 31.79 -55.44
C TYR A 319 -10.29 33.30 -55.54
N PHE A 320 -9.28 34.09 -55.89
CA PHE A 320 -9.40 35.55 -55.99
C PHE A 320 -10.15 36.04 -57.23
N GLU A 321 -10.37 35.21 -58.25
CA GLU A 321 -11.17 35.55 -59.45
C GLU A 321 -12.64 35.13 -59.32
N LYS A 322 -12.99 34.19 -58.44
CA LYS A 322 -14.40 33.77 -58.21
C LYS A 322 -15.28 34.96 -57.76
N PRO A 323 -16.40 35.26 -58.43
CA PRO A 323 -17.30 36.34 -58.00
C PRO A 323 -18.05 35.93 -56.72
N VAL A 324 -18.32 36.91 -55.86
CA VAL A 324 -19.16 36.74 -54.66
C VAL A 324 -20.60 37.12 -55.05
N SER A 325 -21.60 36.28 -54.75
CA SER A 325 -22.96 36.48 -55.28
C SER A 325 -23.72 37.64 -54.64
N THR A 326 -23.42 37.97 -53.38
CA THR A 326 -24.05 39.08 -52.65
C THR A 326 -23.00 39.95 -51.92
N GLN A 327 -23.29 41.25 -51.72
CA GLN A 327 -22.38 42.15 -50.99
C GLN A 327 -22.13 41.74 -49.53
N THR A 328 -22.99 40.87 -48.98
CA THR A 328 -22.90 40.34 -47.61
C THR A 328 -22.22 38.98 -47.53
N ALA A 329 -22.15 38.23 -48.63
CA ALA A 329 -21.56 36.90 -48.64
C ALA A 329 -20.04 36.97 -48.45
N GLN A 330 -19.51 35.95 -47.77
CA GLN A 330 -18.09 35.83 -47.50
C GLN A 330 -17.54 34.54 -48.10
N HIS A 331 -16.39 34.61 -48.75
CA HIS A 331 -15.58 33.46 -49.13
C HIS A 331 -14.44 33.29 -48.13
N VAL A 332 -14.10 32.04 -47.84
CA VAL A 332 -13.01 31.69 -46.91
C VAL A 332 -12.07 30.71 -47.57
N LEU A 333 -10.79 31.06 -47.62
CA LEU A 333 -9.72 30.15 -47.98
C LEU A 333 -9.04 29.65 -46.70
N ILE A 334 -9.09 28.35 -46.45
CA ILE A 334 -8.41 27.70 -45.34
C ILE A 334 -7.17 26.99 -45.89
N ILE A 335 -5.99 27.38 -45.41
CA ILE A 335 -4.73 26.74 -45.76
C ILE A 335 -4.20 26.02 -44.53
N GLN A 336 -4.01 24.71 -44.61
CA GLN A 336 -3.49 23.86 -43.55
C GLN A 336 -1.99 23.62 -43.74
N CYS A 337 -1.21 23.83 -42.69
CA CYS A 337 0.23 23.61 -42.67
C CYS A 337 0.62 22.67 -41.52
N GLU A 338 1.28 21.56 -41.87
CA GLU A 338 2.01 20.73 -40.92
C GLU A 338 3.48 21.19 -40.81
N ILE A 339 4.12 20.89 -39.68
CA ILE A 339 5.37 21.53 -39.19
C ILE A 339 6.61 21.02 -39.92
N VAL A 340 6.75 21.32 -41.21
CA VAL A 340 7.95 20.88 -41.93
C VAL A 340 8.71 22.04 -42.56
N ASN A 341 8.12 23.23 -42.76
CA ASN A 341 8.87 24.33 -43.38
C ASN A 341 8.31 25.75 -43.17
N PHE A 342 9.00 26.58 -42.39
CA PHE A 342 8.63 27.99 -42.17
C PHE A 342 8.88 28.86 -43.41
N ASP A 343 9.87 28.55 -44.24
CA ASP A 343 10.14 29.30 -45.47
C ASP A 343 8.98 29.15 -46.46
N LEU A 344 8.42 27.94 -46.57
CA LEU A 344 7.21 27.68 -47.35
C LEU A 344 6.01 28.47 -46.82
N LEU A 345 5.89 28.60 -45.49
CA LEU A 345 4.84 29.39 -44.85
C LEU A 345 4.95 30.87 -45.22
N ASN A 346 6.16 31.43 -45.13
CA ASN A 346 6.44 32.82 -45.46
C ASN A 346 6.25 33.09 -46.96
N GLN A 347 6.67 32.17 -47.81
CA GLN A 347 6.42 32.19 -49.25
C GLN A 347 4.91 32.18 -49.56
N THR A 348 4.14 31.31 -48.89
CA THR A 348 2.68 31.24 -49.04
C THR A 348 2.01 32.55 -48.61
N LYS A 349 2.38 33.10 -47.45
CA LYS A 349 1.90 34.39 -46.96
C LYS A 349 2.17 35.52 -47.97
N PHE A 350 3.37 35.55 -48.53
CA PHE A 350 3.76 36.53 -49.54
C PHE A 350 2.95 36.38 -50.83
N MET A 351 2.80 35.16 -51.35
CA MET A 351 2.04 34.90 -52.57
C MET A 351 0.58 35.33 -52.44
N ILE A 352 -0.07 35.02 -51.30
CA ILE A 352 -1.45 35.45 -51.03
C ILE A 352 -1.56 36.98 -51.06
N GLN A 353 -0.60 37.67 -50.45
CA GLN A 353 -0.61 39.14 -50.39
C GLN A 353 -0.34 39.77 -51.75
N LYS A 354 0.61 39.23 -52.51
CA LYS A 354 0.87 39.63 -53.89
C LYS A 354 -0.38 39.46 -54.75
N GLN A 355 -1.06 38.32 -54.64
CA GLN A 355 -2.26 38.05 -55.42
C GLN A 355 -3.39 39.02 -55.10
N ARG A 356 -3.65 39.25 -53.81
CA ARG A 356 -4.67 40.18 -53.34
C ARG A 356 -4.40 41.61 -53.84
N THR A 357 -3.16 42.08 -53.77
CA THR A 357 -2.80 43.43 -54.24
C THR A 357 -2.87 43.56 -55.76
N CYS A 358 -2.50 42.51 -56.51
CA CYS A 358 -2.60 42.51 -57.98
C CYS A 358 -4.03 42.35 -58.52
N SER A 359 -4.93 41.68 -57.81
CA SER A 359 -6.30 41.40 -58.28
C SER A 359 -7.28 42.58 -58.18
N GLY A 360 -6.90 43.66 -57.50
CA GLY A 360 -7.72 44.89 -57.36
C GLY A 360 -8.85 44.79 -56.33
N ILE A 361 -9.33 45.94 -55.85
CA ILE A 361 -10.26 46.03 -54.69
C ILE A 361 -11.56 45.26 -54.94
N LEU A 362 -12.18 45.40 -56.11
CA LEU A 362 -13.46 44.76 -56.47
C LEU A 362 -13.44 43.22 -56.35
N ASN A 363 -12.31 42.60 -56.70
CA ASN A 363 -12.17 41.13 -56.66
C ASN A 363 -11.81 40.60 -55.26
N THR A 364 -11.49 41.49 -54.31
CA THR A 364 -11.00 41.14 -52.98
C THR A 364 -12.02 41.40 -51.86
N GLN A 365 -13.10 42.12 -52.15
CA GLN A 365 -14.19 42.33 -51.20
C GLN A 365 -14.90 41.01 -50.88
N GLY A 366 -15.12 40.76 -49.58
CA GLY A 366 -15.76 39.53 -49.10
C GLY A 366 -14.87 38.29 -49.10
N LYS A 367 -13.56 38.39 -49.43
CA LYS A 367 -12.65 37.24 -49.45
C LYS A 367 -11.73 37.25 -48.24
N ASN A 368 -11.73 36.16 -47.48
CA ASN A 368 -10.95 36.02 -46.26
C ASN A 368 -10.00 34.83 -46.33
N VAL A 369 -8.94 34.85 -45.52
CA VAL A 369 -7.93 33.78 -45.51
C VAL A 369 -7.60 33.38 -44.06
N LEU A 370 -7.68 32.08 -43.80
CA LEU A 370 -7.29 31.43 -42.55
C LEU A 370 -6.15 30.46 -42.82
N LEU A 371 -5.01 30.69 -42.19
CA LEU A 371 -3.85 29.83 -42.27
C LEU A 371 -3.72 29.07 -40.95
N ILE A 372 -4.05 27.78 -40.96
CA ILE A 372 -4.02 26.92 -39.77
C ILE A 372 -2.68 26.20 -39.75
N VAL A 373 -1.87 26.49 -38.74
CA VAL A 373 -0.52 25.94 -38.59
C VAL A 373 -0.47 25.10 -37.33
N ASN A 374 -0.24 23.80 -37.51
CA ASN A 374 0.13 22.93 -36.40
C ASN A 374 1.47 23.41 -35.84
N VAL A 375 1.66 23.36 -34.53
CA VAL A 375 2.92 23.65 -33.84
C VAL A 375 3.21 22.50 -32.87
N VAL A 376 4.45 22.01 -32.84
CA VAL A 376 4.82 20.95 -31.88
C VAL A 376 5.25 21.63 -30.58
N PRO A 377 4.59 21.34 -29.46
CA PRO A 377 5.01 21.88 -28.18
C PRO A 377 6.40 21.34 -27.76
N GLY A 378 7.21 22.17 -27.09
CA GLY A 378 8.44 21.75 -26.42
C GLY A 378 9.68 21.47 -27.29
N LYS A 379 9.57 21.39 -28.62
CA LYS A 379 10.76 21.25 -29.51
C LYS A 379 11.36 22.61 -29.84
N SER A 380 12.28 23.09 -29.01
CA SER A 380 12.91 24.40 -29.20
C SER A 380 14.44 24.37 -29.34
N ASN A 381 14.98 23.38 -30.04
CA ASN A 381 16.41 23.37 -30.38
C ASN A 381 16.67 23.54 -31.88
N THR A 382 15.64 23.61 -32.72
CA THR A 382 15.78 23.96 -34.14
C THR A 382 15.27 25.37 -34.35
N THR A 383 16.21 26.27 -34.60
CA THR A 383 16.10 27.71 -34.82
C THR A 383 15.24 28.06 -36.04
N GLN A 384 13.91 28.02 -35.93
CA GLN A 384 13.00 28.62 -36.94
C GLN A 384 11.74 29.15 -36.23
N TYR A 385 11.57 30.48 -36.23
CA TYR A 385 10.53 31.19 -35.49
C TYR A 385 9.32 31.50 -36.39
N LEU A 386 8.08 31.48 -35.87
CA LEU A 386 6.86 31.62 -36.70
C LEU A 386 6.26 33.03 -36.72
N ILE A 387 6.18 33.66 -35.55
CA ILE A 387 5.31 34.82 -35.34
C ILE A 387 6.10 36.08 -35.60
N GLU A 388 5.68 36.81 -36.62
CA GLU A 388 6.09 38.18 -36.90
C GLU A 388 4.85 39.01 -37.21
N PHE A 389 4.60 40.06 -36.42
CA PHE A 389 3.43 40.92 -36.61
C PHE A 389 3.66 41.84 -37.82
N ASP A 390 3.32 41.33 -39.00
CA ASP A 390 3.36 42.06 -40.26
C ASP A 390 1.95 42.46 -40.68
N THR A 391 1.76 43.69 -41.15
CA THR A 391 0.50 44.06 -41.79
C THR A 391 0.43 43.44 -43.19
N PRO A 392 -0.67 42.77 -43.58
CA PRO A 392 -1.98 42.66 -42.91
C PRO A 392 -2.20 41.39 -42.05
N TRP A 393 -1.22 40.50 -41.91
CA TRP A 393 -1.36 39.22 -41.21
C TRP A 393 -1.52 39.38 -39.69
N LYS A 394 -2.57 38.78 -39.13
CA LYS A 394 -2.82 38.70 -37.68
C LYS A 394 -2.61 37.27 -37.18
N TYR A 395 -2.37 37.11 -35.88
CA TYR A 395 -2.07 35.80 -35.28
C TYR A 395 -3.01 35.53 -34.12
N ALA A 396 -3.45 34.27 -34.01
CA ALA A 396 -4.21 33.77 -32.89
C ALA A 396 -3.74 32.35 -32.55
N PHE A 397 -3.77 31.98 -31.28
CA PHE A 397 -3.49 30.63 -30.81
C PHE A 397 -4.80 29.98 -30.34
N ILE A 398 -5.09 28.80 -30.88
CA ILE A 398 -6.20 27.96 -30.46
C ILE A 398 -5.62 26.60 -30.11
N ASP A 399 -5.68 26.23 -28.84
CA ASP A 399 -5.09 24.99 -28.34
C ASP A 399 -5.73 23.76 -29.01
N GLU A 400 -7.06 23.65 -28.96
CA GLU A 400 -7.84 22.58 -29.59
C GLU A 400 -8.78 23.14 -30.66
N ILE A 401 -8.59 22.73 -31.91
CA ILE A 401 -9.40 23.18 -33.07
C ILE A 401 -10.81 22.58 -33.01
N ARG A 402 -10.93 21.38 -32.44
CA ARG A 402 -12.16 20.60 -32.36
C ARG A 402 -13.14 21.19 -31.35
N PRO A 403 -14.46 21.13 -31.62
CA PRO A 403 -15.46 21.62 -30.68
C PRO A 403 -15.40 20.81 -29.38
N MET A 404 -15.24 21.50 -28.26
CA MET A 404 -15.19 20.90 -26.93
C MET A 404 -16.58 20.81 -26.30
N GLN A 405 -16.87 19.73 -25.57
CA GLN A 405 -18.13 19.57 -24.83
C GLN A 405 -18.29 20.63 -23.72
N HIS A 406 -17.19 20.99 -23.07
CA HIS A 406 -17.12 21.99 -22.02
C HIS A 406 -15.92 22.89 -22.28
N SER A 407 -16.09 24.21 -22.10
CA SER A 407 -14.97 25.14 -22.28
C SER A 407 -13.94 24.97 -21.17
N ILE A 408 -12.67 25.28 -21.47
CA ILE A 408 -11.59 25.25 -20.47
C ILE A 408 -11.93 26.16 -19.28
N TYR A 409 -12.57 27.30 -19.53
CA TYR A 409 -12.98 28.22 -18.47
C TYR A 409 -14.08 27.66 -17.55
N ASP A 410 -15.07 26.96 -18.12
CA ASP A 410 -16.11 26.28 -17.33
C ASP A 410 -15.50 25.18 -16.46
N ILE A 411 -14.50 24.46 -16.99
CA ILE A 411 -13.74 23.48 -16.22
C ILE A 411 -13.03 24.20 -15.08
N LEU A 412 -12.26 25.26 -15.35
CA LEU A 412 -11.53 26.00 -14.32
C LEU A 412 -12.39 26.53 -13.17
N ASN A 413 -13.64 26.91 -13.45
CA ASN A 413 -14.54 27.50 -12.45
C ASN A 413 -15.38 26.46 -11.67
N ARG A 414 -15.36 25.18 -12.08
CA ARG A 414 -16.09 24.12 -11.37
C ARG A 414 -15.19 23.41 -10.36
N PRO A 415 -15.71 23.05 -9.17
CA PRO A 415 -14.98 22.18 -8.27
C PRO A 415 -14.76 20.82 -8.95
N PHE A 416 -13.64 20.19 -8.62
CA PHE A 416 -13.28 18.88 -9.16
C PHE A 416 -14.39 17.83 -8.99
N SER A 417 -15.19 17.95 -7.93
CA SER A 417 -16.32 17.06 -7.68
C SER A 417 -17.43 17.11 -8.70
N GLU A 418 -17.75 18.28 -9.21
CA GLU A 418 -18.73 18.42 -10.28
C GLU A 418 -18.16 17.92 -11.61
N GLN A 419 -16.86 18.11 -11.83
CA GLN A 419 -16.20 17.68 -13.08
C GLN A 419 -16.15 16.16 -13.22
N ILE A 420 -15.83 15.42 -12.15
CA ILE A 420 -15.87 13.96 -12.24
C ILE A 420 -17.31 13.45 -12.41
N GLN A 421 -18.30 14.09 -11.79
CA GLN A 421 -19.70 13.70 -11.98
C GLN A 421 -20.17 13.84 -13.43
N LEU A 422 -19.63 14.82 -14.15
CA LEU A 422 -19.87 15.00 -15.59
C LEU A 422 -19.07 14.02 -16.46
N ALA A 423 -17.96 13.49 -15.95
CA ALA A 423 -17.17 12.51 -16.66
C ALA A 423 -17.91 11.16 -16.70
N ASN A 424 -17.87 10.48 -17.86
CA ASN A 424 -18.37 9.11 -17.96
C ASN A 424 -17.37 8.14 -17.32
N VAL A 425 -17.40 8.05 -15.98
CA VAL A 425 -16.49 7.24 -15.16
C VAL A 425 -16.47 5.77 -15.63
N ARG A 426 -17.64 5.24 -16.03
CA ARG A 426 -17.77 3.86 -16.53
C ARG A 426 -17.01 3.66 -17.84
N GLN A 427 -17.15 4.58 -18.78
CA GLN A 427 -16.45 4.50 -20.07
C GLN A 427 -14.94 4.66 -19.90
N ILE A 428 -14.49 5.59 -19.05
CA ILE A 428 -13.07 5.82 -18.78
C ILE A 428 -12.42 4.56 -18.18
N ILE A 429 -13.08 3.95 -17.19
CA ILE A 429 -12.54 2.76 -16.51
C ILE A 429 -12.63 1.52 -17.40
N SER A 430 -13.73 1.32 -18.12
CA SER A 430 -13.87 0.18 -19.06
C SER A 430 -12.88 0.24 -20.23
N ASN A 431 -12.48 1.43 -20.67
CA ASN A 431 -11.42 1.56 -21.68
C ASN A 431 -10.02 1.29 -21.09
N ASN A 432 -9.80 1.61 -19.81
CA ASN A 432 -8.48 1.61 -19.20
C ASN A 432 -8.23 0.53 -18.12
N PHE A 433 -9.18 -0.36 -17.81
CA PHE A 433 -9.05 -1.33 -16.69
C PHE A 433 -7.83 -2.26 -16.81
N ARG A 434 -7.37 -2.54 -18.04
CA ARG A 434 -6.14 -3.32 -18.27
C ARG A 434 -4.90 -2.62 -17.71
N THR A 435 -4.87 -1.29 -17.76
CA THR A 435 -3.78 -0.52 -17.17
C THR A 435 -3.82 -0.55 -15.64
N ALA A 436 -5.02 -0.56 -15.05
CA ALA A 436 -5.20 -0.78 -13.62
C ALA A 436 -4.72 -2.19 -13.20
N LEU A 437 -5.01 -3.21 -14.00
CA LEU A 437 -4.52 -4.57 -13.74
C LEU A 437 -2.99 -4.68 -13.84
N ALA A 438 -2.37 -3.99 -14.82
CA ALA A 438 -0.92 -3.98 -14.96
C ALA A 438 -0.20 -3.34 -13.77
N LEU A 439 -0.87 -2.45 -13.04
CA LEU A 439 -0.36 -1.86 -11.81
C LEU A 439 -0.42 -2.77 -10.59
N LEU A 440 -1.22 -3.84 -10.62
CA LEU A 440 -1.37 -4.70 -9.45
C LEU A 440 -0.19 -5.67 -9.33
N ARG A 441 0.47 -5.61 -8.17
CA ARG A 441 1.46 -6.61 -7.76
C ARG A 441 0.81 -7.61 -6.83
N LYS A 442 0.58 -8.81 -7.35
CA LYS A 442 0.13 -9.96 -6.58
C LYS A 442 1.28 -10.95 -6.40
N THR A 443 1.43 -11.46 -5.18
CA THR A 443 2.47 -12.45 -4.86
C THR A 443 2.15 -13.78 -5.57
N ASN A 444 3.10 -14.33 -6.33
CA ASN A 444 2.99 -15.60 -7.06
C ASN A 444 1.88 -15.68 -8.13
N THR A 445 1.78 -14.73 -9.06
CA THR A 445 0.86 -14.82 -10.21
C THR A 445 1.37 -15.79 -11.28
N LYS A 446 0.55 -16.76 -11.68
CA LYS A 446 0.75 -17.51 -12.92
C LYS A 446 0.10 -16.74 -14.09
N ILE A 447 0.60 -16.93 -15.32
CA ILE A 447 0.07 -16.26 -16.52
C ILE A 447 -1.43 -16.53 -16.71
N ASN A 448 -1.88 -17.76 -16.46
CA ASN A 448 -3.29 -18.14 -16.57
C ASN A 448 -4.19 -17.35 -15.59
N ASP A 449 -3.67 -17.00 -14.40
CA ASP A 449 -4.44 -16.26 -13.40
C ASP A 449 -4.74 -14.83 -13.88
N ILE A 450 -3.83 -14.22 -14.64
CA ILE A 450 -4.00 -12.87 -15.20
C ILE A 450 -5.06 -12.86 -16.29
N THR A 451 -5.10 -13.87 -17.17
CA THR A 451 -6.15 -13.96 -18.21
C THR A 451 -7.55 -14.11 -17.61
N VAL A 452 -7.66 -14.93 -16.56
CA VAL A 452 -8.91 -15.09 -15.82
C VAL A 452 -9.29 -13.79 -15.12
N LEU A 453 -8.34 -13.11 -14.49
CA LEU A 453 -8.56 -11.81 -13.84
C LEU A 453 -9.08 -10.76 -14.83
N ILE A 454 -8.49 -10.65 -16.02
CA ILE A 454 -8.95 -9.73 -17.09
C ILE A 454 -10.42 -10.02 -17.45
N SER A 455 -10.76 -11.30 -17.68
CA SER A 455 -12.12 -11.69 -18.05
C SER A 455 -13.14 -11.37 -16.96
N ARG A 456 -12.79 -11.67 -15.70
CA ARG A 456 -13.60 -11.42 -14.50
C ARG A 456 -13.80 -9.92 -14.26
N THR A 457 -12.75 -9.11 -14.34
CA THR A 457 -12.89 -7.66 -14.18
C THR A 457 -13.77 -7.03 -15.24
N LYS A 458 -13.69 -7.52 -16.49
CA LYS A 458 -14.56 -7.02 -17.56
C LYS A 458 -16.02 -7.36 -17.27
N GLU A 459 -16.31 -8.60 -16.90
CA GLU A 459 -17.67 -9.03 -16.54
C GLU A 459 -18.24 -8.27 -15.34
N LEU A 460 -17.40 -7.90 -14.37
CA LEU A 460 -17.78 -7.08 -13.22
C LEU A 460 -18.09 -5.62 -13.60
N LEU A 461 -17.37 -5.04 -14.57
CA LEU A 461 -17.63 -3.69 -15.08
C LEU A 461 -18.86 -3.64 -16.00
N ASP A 462 -19.16 -4.73 -16.70
CA ASP A 462 -20.33 -4.86 -17.57
C ASP A 462 -21.64 -5.04 -16.76
N ASN A 463 -21.58 -5.57 -15.53
CA ASN A 463 -22.74 -5.79 -14.66
C ASN A 463 -23.24 -4.51 -13.96
N GLU A 464 -24.48 -4.10 -14.25
CA GLU A 464 -25.12 -2.91 -13.68
C GLU A 464 -25.18 -2.91 -12.15
N ASP A 465 -25.49 -4.05 -11.53
CA ASP A 465 -25.67 -4.13 -10.07
C ASP A 465 -24.33 -3.99 -9.34
N CYS A 466 -23.24 -4.49 -9.94
CA CYS A 466 -21.89 -4.29 -9.43
C CYS A 466 -21.46 -2.83 -9.61
N TRP A 467 -21.73 -2.25 -10.78
CA TRP A 467 -21.33 -0.90 -11.10
C TRP A 467 -21.96 0.14 -10.18
N LYS A 468 -23.24 -0.02 -9.81
CA LYS A 468 -23.94 0.84 -8.84
C LYS A 468 -23.24 0.94 -7.48
N VAL A 469 -22.54 -0.10 -7.06
CA VAL A 469 -21.79 -0.13 -5.79
C VAL A 469 -20.35 0.34 -5.98
N ILE A 470 -19.72 0.01 -7.12
CA ILE A 470 -18.32 0.33 -7.41
C ILE A 470 -18.13 1.82 -7.70
N GLN A 471 -19.02 2.43 -8.48
CA GLN A 471 -18.95 3.84 -8.84
C GLN A 471 -18.83 4.77 -7.63
N PRO A 472 -19.72 4.74 -6.62
CA PRO A 472 -19.60 5.61 -5.46
C PRO A 472 -18.30 5.38 -4.68
N LYS A 473 -17.80 4.13 -4.59
CA LYS A 473 -16.52 3.85 -3.92
C LYS A 473 -15.31 4.44 -4.64
N ILE A 474 -15.28 4.40 -5.98
CA ILE A 474 -14.24 5.08 -6.76
C ILE A 474 -14.30 6.60 -6.50
N MET A 475 -15.51 7.17 -6.48
CA MET A 475 -15.71 8.59 -6.22
C MET A 475 -15.26 8.99 -4.81
N GLU A 476 -15.58 8.20 -3.78
CA GLU A 476 -15.10 8.40 -2.40
C GLU A 476 -13.56 8.44 -2.35
N ILE A 477 -12.89 7.47 -2.98
CA ILE A 477 -11.41 7.42 -3.02
C ILE A 477 -10.85 8.64 -3.77
N CYS A 478 -11.48 9.05 -4.87
CA CYS A 478 -11.08 10.25 -5.60
C CYS A 478 -11.26 11.51 -4.75
N PHE A 479 -12.38 11.67 -4.04
CA PHE A 479 -12.60 12.85 -3.20
C PHE A 479 -11.62 12.95 -2.06
N ASP A 480 -11.30 11.82 -1.43
CA ASP A 480 -10.32 11.79 -0.36
C ASP A 480 -8.92 12.21 -0.88
N TYR A 481 -8.52 11.78 -2.08
CA TYR A 481 -7.25 12.21 -2.70
C TYR A 481 -7.16 13.74 -2.84
N PHE A 482 -8.25 14.40 -3.24
CA PHE A 482 -8.27 15.85 -3.41
C PHE A 482 -8.38 16.61 -2.09
N SER A 483 -9.11 16.08 -1.11
CA SER A 483 -9.23 16.70 0.21
C SER A 483 -7.90 16.73 0.98
N GLN A 484 -7.08 15.67 0.86
CA GLN A 484 -5.80 15.56 1.56
C GLN A 484 -4.69 16.40 0.91
N ASN A 485 -4.70 16.55 -0.42
CA ASN A 485 -3.62 17.22 -1.15
C ASN A 485 -3.82 18.73 -1.37
N GLN A 486 -4.88 19.34 -0.81
CA GLN A 486 -5.22 20.76 -1.03
C GLN A 486 -5.25 21.17 -2.52
N THR A 487 -5.52 20.23 -3.43
CA THR A 487 -5.50 20.45 -4.88
C THR A 487 -6.83 21.02 -5.37
N ASN A 488 -7.31 22.11 -4.77
CA ASN A 488 -8.37 22.93 -5.37
C ASN A 488 -7.94 23.53 -6.73
N TYR A 489 -6.68 23.37 -7.11
CA TYR A 489 -6.08 23.91 -8.32
C TYR A 489 -5.37 22.85 -9.18
N TYR A 490 -5.95 21.67 -9.37
CA TYR A 490 -5.34 20.63 -10.23
C TYR A 490 -5.07 21.14 -11.67
N SER A 491 -5.88 22.07 -12.17
CA SER A 491 -5.65 22.76 -13.44
C SER A 491 -4.36 23.56 -13.43
N THR A 492 -4.08 24.31 -12.36
CA THR A 492 -2.80 25.01 -12.20
C THR A 492 -1.63 24.03 -12.07
N PHE A 493 -1.84 22.88 -11.42
CA PHE A 493 -0.83 21.83 -11.31
C PHE A 493 -0.49 21.25 -12.69
N VAL A 494 -1.50 20.91 -13.50
CA VAL A 494 -1.30 20.45 -14.88
C VAL A 494 -0.59 21.52 -15.70
N ALA A 495 -0.99 22.79 -15.55
CA ALA A 495 -0.35 23.90 -16.25
C ALA A 495 1.12 24.07 -15.86
N GLN A 496 1.49 23.94 -14.58
CA GLN A 496 2.90 24.00 -14.13
C GLN A 496 3.77 22.88 -14.71
N HIS A 497 3.19 21.70 -14.96
CA HIS A 497 3.93 20.51 -15.40
C HIS A 497 3.67 20.13 -16.86
N MET A 498 3.14 21.05 -17.68
CA MET A 498 2.74 20.78 -19.07
C MET A 498 3.84 20.14 -19.93
N GLN A 499 5.12 20.48 -19.64
CA GLN A 499 6.27 19.91 -20.34
C GLN A 499 6.35 18.37 -20.23
N GLU A 500 5.93 17.79 -19.11
CA GLU A 500 5.91 16.34 -18.91
C GLU A 500 4.74 15.68 -19.65
N TYR A 501 3.62 16.40 -19.80
CA TYR A 501 2.43 15.92 -20.49
C TYR A 501 2.59 15.91 -22.01
N PHE A 502 3.46 16.72 -22.61
CA PHE A 502 3.70 16.75 -24.07
C PHE A 502 4.14 15.41 -24.67
N LEU A 503 4.62 14.47 -23.86
CA LEU A 503 4.92 13.10 -24.32
C LEU A 503 3.66 12.29 -24.65
N VAL A 504 2.51 12.65 -24.08
CA VAL A 504 1.26 11.88 -24.16
C VAL A 504 0.10 12.71 -24.70
N ALA A 505 0.09 14.01 -24.43
CA ALA A 505 -0.98 14.95 -24.72
C ALA A 505 -0.38 16.23 -25.32
N ASN A 506 -0.80 16.61 -26.53
CA ASN A 506 -0.27 17.81 -27.19
C ASN A 506 -0.97 19.10 -26.70
N THR A 507 -2.28 19.03 -26.43
CA THR A 507 -3.10 20.18 -26.03
C THR A 507 -3.32 20.20 -24.51
N TYR A 508 -3.49 21.39 -23.92
CA TYR A 508 -3.75 21.50 -22.49
C TYR A 508 -5.09 20.86 -22.09
N TYR A 509 -6.11 20.94 -22.97
CA TYR A 509 -7.37 20.24 -22.77
C TYR A 509 -7.19 18.72 -22.65
N SER A 510 -6.45 18.11 -23.58
CA SER A 510 -6.15 16.67 -23.53
C SER A 510 -5.31 16.29 -22.30
N ALA A 511 -4.42 17.17 -21.84
CA ALA A 511 -3.64 16.96 -20.62
C ALA A 511 -4.53 16.95 -19.35
N ILE A 512 -5.53 17.85 -19.26
CA ILE A 512 -6.52 17.82 -18.17
C ILE A 512 -7.31 16.50 -18.19
N GLN A 513 -7.86 16.13 -19.35
CA GLN A 513 -8.64 14.89 -19.47
C GLN A 513 -7.82 13.69 -19.06
N TYR A 514 -6.60 13.58 -19.58
CA TYR A 514 -5.67 12.52 -19.22
C TYR A 514 -5.32 12.50 -17.73
N CYS A 515 -5.19 13.66 -17.07
CA CYS A 515 -4.99 13.74 -15.63
C CYS A 515 -6.20 13.17 -14.85
N ILE A 516 -7.42 13.55 -15.24
CA ILE A 516 -8.66 13.02 -14.64
C ILE A 516 -8.74 11.50 -14.84
N GLU A 517 -8.48 11.01 -16.06
CA GLU A 517 -8.45 9.58 -16.38
C GLU A 517 -7.43 8.84 -15.52
N ARG A 518 -6.22 9.38 -15.38
CA ARG A 518 -5.14 8.78 -14.57
C ARG A 518 -5.51 8.65 -13.10
N ILE A 519 -6.15 9.65 -12.54
CA ILE A 519 -6.61 9.62 -11.15
C ILE A 519 -7.71 8.57 -10.99
N LEU A 520 -8.70 8.55 -11.88
CA LEU A 520 -9.76 7.53 -11.87
C LEU A 520 -9.20 6.12 -11.98
N ILE A 521 -8.21 5.90 -12.84
CA ILE A 521 -7.51 4.62 -12.98
C ILE A 521 -6.79 4.25 -11.68
N LYS A 522 -6.07 5.18 -11.04
CA LYS A 522 -5.38 4.94 -9.76
C LYS A 522 -6.38 4.59 -8.64
N SER A 523 -7.47 5.33 -8.52
CA SER A 523 -8.53 5.07 -7.54
C SER A 523 -9.20 3.71 -7.78
N PHE A 524 -9.49 3.37 -9.04
CA PHE A 524 -10.00 2.05 -9.40
C PHE A 524 -8.98 0.94 -9.12
N THR A 525 -7.69 1.17 -9.36
CA THR A 525 -6.63 0.19 -9.07
C THR A 525 -6.55 -0.10 -7.58
N TYR A 526 -6.66 0.92 -6.74
CA TYR A 526 -6.67 0.76 -5.29
C TYR A 526 -7.90 -0.01 -4.81
N LEU A 527 -9.08 0.33 -5.33
CA LEU A 527 -10.29 -0.44 -5.07
C LEU A 527 -10.10 -1.90 -5.52
N LEU A 528 -9.56 -2.12 -6.72
CA LEU A 528 -9.32 -3.45 -7.27
C LEU A 528 -8.30 -4.25 -6.44
N ALA A 529 -7.31 -3.61 -5.84
CA ALA A 529 -6.38 -4.25 -4.91
C ALA A 529 -7.09 -4.77 -3.65
N GLU A 530 -8.08 -4.03 -3.12
CA GLU A 530 -8.91 -4.50 -2.01
C GLU A 530 -9.94 -5.55 -2.46
N LEU A 531 -10.47 -5.46 -3.68
CA LEU A 531 -11.34 -6.49 -4.26
C LEU A 531 -10.62 -7.82 -4.47
N GLU A 532 -9.32 -7.78 -4.82
CA GLU A 532 -8.50 -8.95 -5.09
C GLU A 532 -7.76 -9.48 -3.86
N ARG A 533 -7.83 -8.76 -2.74
CA ARG A 533 -7.27 -9.16 -1.45
C ARG A 533 -7.77 -10.55 -1.07
N ASN A 534 -6.83 -11.45 -0.77
CA ASN A 534 -7.10 -12.87 -0.47
C ASN A 534 -7.93 -13.64 -1.55
N ASN A 535 -7.88 -13.21 -2.82
CA ASN A 535 -8.67 -13.73 -3.95
C ASN A 535 -10.19 -13.53 -3.83
N ASN A 536 -10.63 -12.45 -3.19
CA ASN A 536 -12.06 -12.19 -2.96
C ASN A 536 -12.89 -11.95 -4.24
N LEU A 537 -12.27 -11.48 -5.33
CA LEU A 537 -12.95 -11.35 -6.62
C LEU A 537 -13.31 -12.72 -7.21
N ASP A 538 -12.42 -13.71 -7.11
CA ASP A 538 -12.66 -15.06 -7.61
C ASP A 538 -13.88 -15.69 -6.94
N LEU A 539 -14.04 -15.45 -5.64
CA LEU A 539 -15.15 -15.95 -4.82
C LEU A 539 -16.52 -15.46 -5.33
N TYR A 540 -16.62 -14.19 -5.75
CA TYR A 540 -17.86 -13.66 -6.34
C TYR A 540 -18.29 -14.47 -7.58
N PHE A 541 -17.34 -14.76 -8.47
CA PHE A 541 -17.61 -15.54 -9.68
C PHE A 541 -17.86 -17.02 -9.40
N GLU A 542 -17.29 -17.58 -8.33
CA GLU A 542 -17.63 -18.93 -7.88
C GLU A 542 -19.08 -19.01 -7.40
N PHE A 543 -19.55 -18.05 -6.60
CA PHE A 543 -20.96 -17.98 -6.20
C PHE A 543 -21.89 -17.77 -7.40
N LYS A 544 -21.52 -16.92 -8.36
CA LYS A 544 -22.29 -16.71 -9.58
C LYS A 544 -22.39 -17.98 -10.42
N LYS A 545 -21.28 -18.71 -10.63
CA LYS A 545 -21.27 -20.00 -11.34
C LYS A 545 -22.10 -21.07 -10.65
N ALA A 546 -22.13 -21.05 -9.32
CA ALA A 546 -22.93 -21.95 -8.50
C ALA A 546 -24.40 -21.51 -8.34
N ASN A 547 -24.83 -20.43 -9.01
CA ASN A 547 -26.17 -19.82 -8.89
C ASN A 547 -26.58 -19.48 -7.44
N ARG A 548 -25.62 -19.13 -6.57
CA ARG A 548 -25.88 -18.75 -5.17
C ARG A 548 -26.10 -17.25 -5.03
N THR A 549 -27.36 -16.82 -5.08
CA THR A 549 -27.77 -15.41 -4.92
C THR A 549 -27.41 -14.83 -3.54
N ASP A 550 -27.41 -15.66 -2.50
CA ASP A 550 -27.11 -15.24 -1.13
C ASP A 550 -25.64 -14.81 -1.00
N GLY A 551 -24.72 -15.52 -1.68
CA GLY A 551 -23.29 -15.20 -1.66
C GLY A 551 -22.96 -13.95 -2.47
N THR A 552 -23.56 -13.79 -3.67
CA THR A 552 -23.35 -12.61 -4.51
C THR A 552 -23.96 -11.34 -3.91
N SER A 553 -25.14 -11.45 -3.28
CA SER A 553 -25.78 -10.32 -2.58
C SER A 553 -25.04 -9.92 -1.31
N LEU A 554 -24.53 -10.89 -0.54
CA LEU A 554 -23.66 -10.64 0.61
C LEU A 554 -22.38 -9.91 0.18
N TRP A 555 -21.75 -10.34 -0.92
CA TRP A 555 -20.55 -9.69 -1.45
C TRP A 555 -20.81 -8.22 -1.82
N LEU A 556 -21.92 -7.93 -2.52
CA LEU A 556 -22.27 -6.56 -2.91
C LEU A 556 -22.63 -5.67 -1.71
N ARG A 557 -23.33 -6.20 -0.70
CA ARG A 557 -23.67 -5.47 0.53
C ARG A 557 -22.44 -5.18 1.39
N LEU A 558 -21.54 -6.14 1.52
CA LEU A 558 -20.28 -5.91 2.21
C LEU A 558 -19.40 -4.89 1.47
N LEU A 559 -19.40 -4.92 0.12
CA LEU A 559 -18.72 -3.89 -0.66
C LEU A 559 -19.31 -2.49 -0.44
N SER A 560 -20.63 -2.35 -0.33
CA SER A 560 -21.26 -1.05 -0.02
C SER A 560 -20.92 -0.56 1.38
N ASP A 561 -20.94 -1.47 2.36
CA ASP A 561 -20.71 -1.17 3.77
C ASP A 561 -19.22 -1.03 4.14
N MET A 562 -18.31 -1.45 3.25
CA MET A 562 -16.87 -1.33 3.47
C MET A 562 -16.53 0.10 3.87
N LYS A 563 -16.04 0.25 5.10
CA LYS A 563 -15.61 1.54 5.62
C LYS A 563 -14.39 2.01 4.84
N ARG A 564 -14.30 3.33 4.67
CA ARG A 564 -13.24 4.06 3.95
C ARG A 564 -11.93 3.27 3.96
N PRO A 565 -11.47 2.72 2.81
CA PRO A 565 -10.20 2.03 2.79
C PRO A 565 -9.14 3.09 3.13
N SER A 566 -8.41 2.89 4.23
CA SER A 566 -7.53 3.93 4.76
C SER A 566 -6.44 4.27 3.75
N ILE A 567 -6.56 5.44 3.10
CA ILE A 567 -5.64 5.99 2.08
C ILE A 567 -4.23 6.24 2.64
N THR A 568 -4.02 6.06 3.94
CA THR A 568 -2.72 6.20 4.63
C THR A 568 -1.58 5.39 4.01
N ASN A 569 -1.87 4.35 3.24
CA ASN A 569 -0.87 3.56 2.52
C ASN A 569 -0.77 3.87 1.01
N MET A 570 -1.67 4.70 0.45
CA MET A 570 -1.62 5.06 -0.97
C MET A 570 -0.47 6.03 -1.26
N PHE A 571 -0.04 6.81 -0.26
CA PHE A 571 1.06 7.76 -0.35
C PHE A 571 1.88 7.69 0.94
N THR A 572 3.13 7.25 0.85
CA THR A 572 4.02 7.28 2.01
C THR A 572 4.38 8.73 2.31
N LYS A 573 4.44 9.13 3.58
CA LYS A 573 4.86 10.48 4.01
C LYS A 573 6.24 10.91 3.48
N TYR A 574 7.02 10.01 2.87
CA TYR A 574 8.29 10.27 2.21
C TYR A 574 8.16 10.80 0.76
N ASP A 575 6.97 10.81 0.18
CA ASP A 575 6.70 11.25 -1.20
C ASP A 575 6.58 12.79 -1.35
N GLN A 576 6.64 13.55 -0.24
CA GLN A 576 6.59 15.01 -0.27
C GLN A 576 7.93 15.68 -0.64
N ALA A 577 9.01 14.92 -0.79
CA ALA A 577 10.36 15.49 -0.80
C ALA A 577 11.10 15.45 -2.13
N ASN A 578 10.78 14.61 -3.13
CA ASN A 578 11.54 14.62 -4.41
C ASN A 578 10.76 14.00 -5.60
N SER A 579 10.57 14.84 -6.63
CA SER A 579 10.01 14.59 -7.97
C SER A 579 8.50 14.82 -8.16
N SER A 580 8.20 15.99 -8.72
CA SER A 580 6.93 16.55 -9.18
C SER A 580 6.17 15.75 -10.27
N ALA A 581 6.73 14.63 -10.73
CA ALA A 581 6.21 13.78 -11.80
C ALA A 581 5.37 12.58 -11.29
N GLU A 582 4.91 12.59 -10.04
CA GLU A 582 4.27 11.42 -9.42
C GLU A 582 2.85 11.11 -9.91
N LEU A 583 2.12 12.11 -10.42
CA LEU A 583 0.81 11.87 -11.05
C LEU A 583 0.95 11.01 -12.32
N LEU A 584 2.05 11.18 -13.05
CA LEU A 584 2.41 10.40 -14.24
C LEU A 584 3.12 9.08 -13.93
N ARG A 585 3.81 8.97 -12.78
CA ARG A 585 4.51 7.73 -12.39
C ARG A 585 3.55 6.65 -11.89
N TRP A 586 3.69 5.49 -12.51
CA TRP A 586 3.00 4.26 -12.18
C TRP A 586 3.72 3.54 -11.04
N LYS A 587 3.39 3.85 -9.78
CA LYS A 587 3.81 2.99 -8.66
C LYS A 587 2.86 1.78 -8.59
N PRO A 588 3.39 0.55 -8.70
CA PRO A 588 2.56 -0.63 -8.61
C PRO A 588 2.00 -0.80 -7.19
N ILE A 589 0.73 -1.15 -7.11
CA ILE A 589 0.00 -1.33 -5.87
C ILE A 589 0.08 -2.80 -5.48
N GLU A 590 0.64 -3.08 -4.30
CA GLU A 590 0.74 -4.43 -3.78
C GLU A 590 -0.61 -4.88 -3.19
N VAL A 591 -1.11 -6.01 -3.68
CA VAL A 591 -2.29 -6.68 -3.12
C VAL A 591 -1.87 -7.30 -1.80
N LYS A 592 -2.41 -6.77 -0.70
CA LYS A 592 -2.14 -7.28 0.65
C LYS A 592 -2.65 -8.72 0.78
N ASN A 593 -1.95 -9.50 1.59
CA ASN A 593 -2.39 -10.82 2.04
C ASN A 593 -2.48 -10.80 3.56
N ASP A 594 -3.63 -11.18 4.11
CA ASP A 594 -3.90 -11.12 5.56
C ASP A 594 -3.57 -12.41 6.31
N GLY A 595 -3.03 -13.42 5.63
CA GLY A 595 -2.71 -14.67 6.29
C GLY A 595 -1.62 -14.49 7.36
N ASN A 596 -1.85 -15.10 8.53
CA ASN A 596 -0.90 -15.09 9.62
C ASN A 596 0.44 -15.72 9.16
N ASN A 597 1.57 -15.20 9.64
CA ASN A 597 2.92 -15.58 9.20
C ASN A 597 3.16 -15.49 7.67
N ASN A 598 2.51 -14.55 6.98
CA ASN A 598 2.59 -14.34 5.53
C ASN A 598 2.15 -15.53 4.67
N ARG A 599 1.37 -16.47 5.22
CA ARG A 599 0.84 -17.59 4.44
C ARG A 599 -0.25 -17.13 3.47
N ILE A 600 -0.18 -17.55 2.22
CA ILE A 600 -1.20 -17.24 1.21
C ILE A 600 -2.38 -18.19 1.40
N PHE A 601 -3.58 -17.64 1.53
CA PHE A 601 -4.83 -18.40 1.55
C PHE A 601 -5.87 -17.75 0.62
N LYS A 602 -6.83 -18.56 0.17
CA LYS A 602 -7.99 -18.10 -0.59
C LYS A 602 -9.15 -17.92 0.37
N CYS A 603 -9.77 -16.74 0.39
CA CYS A 603 -10.92 -16.48 1.24
C CYS A 603 -12.14 -17.31 0.77
N ARG A 604 -12.93 -17.79 1.74
CA ARG A 604 -14.21 -18.48 1.50
C ARG A 604 -15.41 -17.59 1.85
N PHE A 605 -15.19 -16.56 2.66
CA PHE A 605 -16.21 -15.61 3.06
C PHE A 605 -15.92 -14.24 2.43
N PRO A 606 -16.92 -13.58 1.81
CA PRO A 606 -16.73 -12.28 1.17
C PRO A 606 -16.16 -11.22 2.13
N PHE A 607 -15.12 -10.50 1.71
CA PHE A 607 -14.48 -9.43 2.49
C PHE A 607 -14.17 -9.82 3.95
N SER A 608 -13.80 -11.08 4.18
CA SER A 608 -13.54 -11.61 5.51
C SER A 608 -12.51 -10.82 6.30
N PHE A 609 -11.57 -10.15 5.62
CA PHE A 609 -10.56 -9.34 6.28
C PHE A 609 -11.12 -8.16 7.07
N GLU A 610 -12.20 -7.54 6.62
CA GLU A 610 -12.79 -6.40 7.32
C GLU A 610 -13.57 -6.88 8.54
N VAL A 611 -14.46 -7.86 8.33
CA VAL A 611 -15.32 -8.42 9.36
C VAL A 611 -14.47 -9.09 10.46
N CYS A 612 -13.47 -9.90 10.09
CA CYS A 612 -12.60 -10.58 11.05
C CYS A 612 -11.74 -9.58 11.84
N ARG A 613 -11.15 -8.56 11.19
CA ARG A 613 -10.36 -7.53 11.89
C ARG A 613 -11.19 -6.80 12.93
N TYR A 614 -12.42 -6.44 12.56
CA TYR A 614 -13.32 -5.75 13.46
C TYR A 614 -13.71 -6.63 14.65
N LEU A 615 -14.21 -7.86 14.40
CA LEU A 615 -14.60 -8.78 15.46
C LEU A 615 -13.42 -9.19 16.35
N HIS A 616 -12.21 -9.34 15.79
CA HIS A 616 -11.00 -9.58 16.58
C HIS A 616 -10.66 -8.38 17.48
N SER A 617 -10.82 -7.14 17.01
CA SER A 617 -10.57 -5.94 17.82
C SER A 617 -11.48 -5.83 19.05
N LEU A 618 -12.67 -6.43 18.99
CA LEU A 618 -13.64 -6.47 20.09
C LEU A 618 -13.40 -7.60 21.10
N ARG A 619 -12.42 -8.48 20.87
CA ARG A 619 -12.20 -9.69 21.68
C ARG A 619 -12.06 -9.38 23.17
N SER A 620 -11.20 -8.42 23.54
CA SER A 620 -10.97 -8.04 24.93
C SER A 620 -12.24 -7.53 25.62
N ILE A 621 -13.07 -6.78 24.88
CA ILE A 621 -14.35 -6.25 25.36
C ILE A 621 -15.34 -7.40 25.59
N CYS A 622 -15.46 -8.32 24.63
CA CYS A 622 -16.37 -9.47 24.72
C CYS A 622 -15.97 -10.45 25.85
N GLU A 623 -14.68 -10.74 26.03
CA GLU A 623 -14.17 -11.60 27.12
C GLU A 623 -14.40 -10.99 28.51
N SER A 624 -14.39 -9.66 28.62
CA SER A 624 -14.67 -8.94 29.88
C SER A 624 -16.16 -8.76 30.20
N SER A 625 -17.05 -9.14 29.27
CA SER A 625 -18.48 -8.87 29.38
C SER A 625 -19.18 -9.74 30.43
N ARG A 626 -20.13 -9.13 31.17
CA ARG A 626 -20.93 -9.84 32.20
C ARG A 626 -21.99 -10.77 31.62
N PHE A 627 -22.40 -10.55 30.38
CA PHE A 627 -23.48 -11.30 29.72
C PHE A 627 -23.00 -12.62 29.06
N GLY A 628 -21.68 -12.85 29.05
CA GLY A 628 -21.04 -13.96 28.35
C GLY A 628 -20.58 -13.57 26.95
N VAL A 629 -19.55 -14.27 26.46
CA VAL A 629 -18.86 -13.94 25.21
C VAL A 629 -19.78 -14.03 23.98
N THR A 630 -20.65 -15.05 23.92
CA THR A 630 -21.57 -15.28 22.79
C THR A 630 -22.60 -14.17 22.66
N THR A 631 -23.25 -13.79 23.75
CA THR A 631 -24.31 -12.75 23.75
C THR A 631 -23.72 -11.37 23.49
N ALA A 632 -22.53 -11.08 24.03
CA ALA A 632 -21.82 -9.83 23.75
C ALA A 632 -21.43 -9.75 22.26
N LEU A 633 -20.88 -10.81 21.67
CA LEU A 633 -20.58 -10.85 20.24
C LEU A 633 -21.83 -10.66 19.39
N GLN A 634 -22.92 -11.34 19.72
CA GLN A 634 -24.17 -11.25 18.99
C GLN A 634 -24.74 -9.82 18.99
N ASN A 635 -24.67 -9.11 20.12
CA ASN A 635 -25.12 -7.72 20.21
C ASN A 635 -24.30 -6.77 19.31
N HIS A 636 -22.98 -6.97 19.23
CA HIS A 636 -22.12 -6.16 18.36
C HIS A 636 -22.36 -6.49 16.87
N ILE A 637 -22.59 -7.76 16.53
CA ILE A 637 -22.96 -8.16 15.17
C ILE A 637 -24.32 -7.56 14.78
N ASN A 638 -25.32 -7.60 15.67
CA ASN A 638 -26.63 -6.98 15.43
C ASN A 638 -26.54 -5.47 15.16
N MET A 639 -25.61 -4.77 15.82
CA MET A 639 -25.45 -3.33 15.68
C MET A 639 -24.85 -2.92 14.32
N LEU A 640 -23.90 -3.70 13.81
CA LEU A 640 -23.06 -3.29 12.67
C LEU A 640 -23.34 -4.07 11.40
N TYR A 641 -23.65 -5.35 11.54
CA TYR A 641 -23.89 -6.26 10.42
C TYR A 641 -25.14 -7.12 10.68
N PRO A 642 -26.33 -6.50 10.85
CA PRO A 642 -27.56 -7.21 11.20
C PRO A 642 -27.96 -8.28 10.19
N PHE A 643 -27.55 -8.12 8.92
CA PHE A 643 -27.82 -9.07 7.84
C PHE A 643 -27.04 -10.39 7.99
N LEU A 644 -25.95 -10.44 8.77
CA LEU A 644 -25.16 -11.66 8.95
C LEU A 644 -25.92 -12.76 9.72
N ASN A 645 -26.95 -12.37 10.47
CA ASN A 645 -27.78 -13.29 11.26
C ASN A 645 -28.69 -14.18 10.41
N ASN A 646 -29.03 -13.71 9.21
CA ASN A 646 -29.96 -14.39 8.30
C ASN A 646 -29.23 -15.27 7.28
N LEU A 647 -27.91 -15.46 7.44
CA LEU A 647 -27.11 -16.23 6.49
C LEU A 647 -27.23 -17.74 6.73
N PRO A 648 -27.16 -18.56 5.65
CA PRO A 648 -27.05 -20.00 5.76
C PRO A 648 -25.85 -20.41 6.61
N ARG A 649 -25.98 -21.51 7.36
CA ARG A 649 -24.96 -22.02 8.28
C ARG A 649 -23.59 -22.25 7.64
N GLU A 650 -23.54 -22.59 6.35
CA GLU A 650 -22.28 -22.76 5.61
C GLU A 650 -21.39 -21.50 5.63
N PHE A 651 -21.99 -20.31 5.74
CA PHE A 651 -21.23 -19.07 5.84
C PHE A 651 -20.49 -18.92 7.18
N SER A 652 -20.95 -19.54 8.27
CA SER A 652 -20.17 -19.56 9.52
C SER A 652 -18.96 -20.48 9.41
N GLU A 653 -19.09 -21.58 8.68
CA GLU A 653 -17.98 -22.47 8.31
C GLU A 653 -16.94 -21.73 7.45
N PHE A 654 -17.37 -20.97 6.46
CA PHE A 654 -16.48 -20.14 5.63
C PHE A 654 -15.82 -19.02 6.42
N PHE A 655 -16.58 -18.35 7.28
CA PHE A 655 -16.07 -17.25 8.12
C PHE A 655 -14.96 -17.74 9.07
N ILE A 656 -15.16 -18.89 9.73
CA ILE A 656 -14.17 -19.44 10.65
C ILE A 656 -12.89 -19.85 9.95
N TYR A 657 -13.00 -20.46 8.77
CA TYR A 657 -11.82 -20.80 7.97
C TYR A 657 -10.95 -19.57 7.73
N ASP A 658 -11.57 -18.48 7.28
CA ASP A 658 -10.87 -17.23 7.02
C ASP A 658 -10.32 -16.59 8.31
N TYR A 659 -11.10 -16.58 9.39
CA TYR A 659 -10.65 -16.08 10.70
C TYR A 659 -9.42 -16.83 11.22
N MET A 660 -9.44 -18.16 11.14
CA MET A 660 -8.32 -19.02 11.53
C MET A 660 -7.08 -18.71 10.68
N CYS A 661 -7.24 -18.52 9.37
CA CYS A 661 -6.11 -18.18 8.49
C CYS A 661 -5.49 -16.82 8.83
N MET A 662 -6.30 -15.85 9.29
CA MET A 662 -5.85 -14.49 9.58
C MET A 662 -5.30 -14.27 10.99
N PHE A 663 -6.03 -14.71 12.02
CA PHE A 663 -5.72 -14.44 13.43
C PHE A 663 -5.41 -15.69 14.23
N GLY A 664 -5.73 -16.86 13.70
CA GLY A 664 -5.50 -18.12 14.40
C GLY A 664 -4.02 -18.44 14.53
N GLU A 665 -3.67 -19.18 15.58
CA GLU A 665 -2.36 -19.81 15.65
C GLU A 665 -2.18 -20.79 14.50
N GLN A 666 -0.99 -20.83 13.94
CA GLN A 666 -0.71 -21.66 12.78
C GLN A 666 0.38 -22.66 13.06
N CYS A 667 0.11 -23.91 12.70
CA CYS A 667 1.11 -24.96 12.68
C CYS A 667 2.01 -24.82 11.44
N THR A 668 3.32 -24.78 11.62
CA THR A 668 4.31 -24.72 10.52
C THR A 668 4.25 -25.94 9.59
N VAL A 669 3.84 -27.10 10.12
CA VAL A 669 3.86 -28.39 9.40
C VAL A 669 2.54 -28.70 8.67
N LEU A 670 1.40 -28.24 9.20
CA LEU A 670 0.08 -28.54 8.62
C LEU A 670 -0.37 -27.46 7.63
N THR A 671 -1.03 -27.88 6.54
CA THR A 671 -1.71 -26.94 5.62
C THR A 671 -2.96 -26.36 6.27
N ASN A 672 -3.38 -25.17 5.83
CA ASN A 672 -4.58 -24.50 6.36
C ASN A 672 -5.84 -25.37 6.22
N GLU A 673 -5.94 -26.14 5.13
CA GLU A 673 -7.03 -27.10 4.91
C GLU A 673 -7.09 -28.16 6.01
N VAL A 674 -5.95 -28.76 6.36
CA VAL A 674 -5.91 -29.82 7.38
C VAL A 674 -6.20 -29.25 8.78
N GLN A 675 -5.71 -28.04 9.08
CA GLN A 675 -6.01 -27.35 10.33
C GLN A 675 -7.52 -27.07 10.46
N TYR A 676 -8.14 -26.65 9.35
CA TYR A 676 -9.57 -26.43 9.31
C TYR A 676 -10.40 -27.70 9.47
N GLU A 677 -10.00 -28.82 8.85
CA GLU A 677 -10.72 -30.09 9.03
C GLU A 677 -10.76 -30.55 10.51
N ILE A 678 -9.68 -30.31 11.26
CA ILE A 678 -9.65 -30.57 12.71
C ILE A 678 -10.66 -29.66 13.42
N LEU A 679 -10.67 -28.37 13.09
CA LEU A 679 -11.58 -27.39 13.67
C LEU A 679 -13.05 -27.68 13.31
N LYS A 680 -13.31 -28.10 12.07
CA LYS A 680 -14.63 -28.51 11.58
C LYS A 680 -15.17 -29.68 12.40
N LYS A 681 -14.33 -30.69 12.65
CA LYS A 681 -14.69 -31.83 13.53
C LYS A 681 -14.95 -31.41 14.98
N MET A 682 -14.28 -30.36 15.48
CA MET A 682 -14.61 -29.79 16.79
C MET A 682 -15.96 -29.06 16.77
N LEU A 683 -16.25 -28.28 15.73
CA LEU A 683 -17.51 -27.56 15.60
C LEU A 683 -18.73 -28.48 15.50
N GLU A 684 -18.58 -29.66 14.87
CA GLU A 684 -19.62 -30.69 14.81
C GLU A 684 -20.12 -31.13 16.21
N THR A 685 -19.30 -31.00 17.26
CA THR A 685 -19.65 -31.44 18.63
C THR A 685 -20.63 -30.52 19.34
N GLU A 686 -20.66 -29.23 19.00
CA GLU A 686 -21.56 -28.23 19.62
C GLU A 686 -23.00 -28.37 19.11
N HIS A 687 -23.19 -29.08 18.00
CA HIS A 687 -24.44 -29.10 17.24
C HIS A 687 -25.50 -30.07 17.74
N ASN A 688 -25.21 -30.84 18.80
CA ASN A 688 -26.18 -31.79 19.36
C ASN A 688 -27.11 -31.14 20.41
N ASP A 689 -26.80 -29.94 20.91
CA ASP A 689 -27.46 -29.37 22.11
C ASP A 689 -28.25 -28.05 21.91
N SER A 690 -28.37 -27.48 20.71
CA SER A 690 -29.16 -26.23 20.55
C SER A 690 -30.01 -26.19 19.28
N SER A 691 -31.33 -26.16 19.48
CA SER A 691 -32.35 -26.12 18.43
C SER A 691 -32.80 -24.70 18.04
N ASP A 692 -32.12 -23.63 18.46
CA ASP A 692 -32.67 -22.28 18.24
C ASP A 692 -31.66 -21.12 18.04
N THR A 693 -31.98 -20.32 17.01
CA THR A 693 -31.71 -18.88 16.77
C THR A 693 -30.37 -18.40 16.14
N ASN A 694 -30.45 -18.05 14.85
CA ASN A 694 -29.92 -16.86 14.13
C ASN A 694 -28.50 -16.30 14.40
N SER A 695 -27.65 -17.00 15.15
CA SER A 695 -26.36 -16.48 15.69
C SER A 695 -25.17 -17.37 15.34
N HIS A 696 -25.17 -17.97 14.14
CA HIS A 696 -24.20 -18.99 13.74
C HIS A 696 -22.75 -18.50 13.74
N ILE A 697 -22.49 -17.24 13.40
CA ILE A 697 -21.12 -16.67 13.38
C ILE A 697 -20.64 -16.38 14.82
N ALA A 698 -21.48 -15.80 15.67
CA ALA A 698 -21.14 -15.49 17.06
C ALA A 698 -20.84 -16.75 17.88
N ASN A 699 -21.67 -17.78 17.74
CA ASN A 699 -21.50 -19.05 18.44
C ASN A 699 -20.20 -19.73 18.01
N ALA A 700 -19.99 -19.83 16.71
CA ALA A 700 -18.85 -20.54 16.17
C ALA A 700 -17.52 -19.80 16.47
N LEU A 701 -17.50 -18.46 16.47
CA LEU A 701 -16.33 -17.66 16.90
C LEU A 701 -16.07 -17.77 18.41
N SER A 702 -17.13 -17.72 19.23
CA SER A 702 -17.00 -17.92 20.68
C SER A 702 -16.47 -19.31 21.01
N PHE A 703 -16.93 -20.33 20.29
CA PHE A 703 -16.42 -21.69 20.39
C PHE A 703 -14.93 -21.75 20.03
N TYR A 704 -14.53 -21.13 18.91
CA TYR A 704 -13.12 -21.03 18.54
C TYR A 704 -12.26 -20.40 19.65
N TRP A 705 -12.69 -19.27 20.23
CA TRP A 705 -11.94 -18.62 21.33
C TRP A 705 -11.83 -19.50 22.59
N LYS A 706 -12.86 -20.29 22.90
CA LYS A 706 -12.80 -21.26 24.01
C LYS A 706 -11.81 -22.40 23.74
N GLN A 707 -11.74 -22.86 22.49
CA GLN A 707 -10.91 -24.00 22.09
C GLN A 707 -9.49 -23.63 21.64
N GLU A 708 -9.18 -22.34 21.52
CA GLU A 708 -7.87 -21.85 21.05
C GLU A 708 -6.73 -22.53 21.80
N ARG A 709 -6.74 -22.54 23.15
CA ARG A 709 -5.73 -23.22 23.99
C ARG A 709 -5.53 -24.71 23.67
N ARG A 710 -6.60 -25.43 23.29
CA ARG A 710 -6.50 -26.83 22.86
C ARG A 710 -5.80 -26.94 21.50
N LEU A 711 -6.15 -26.06 20.56
CA LEU A 711 -5.52 -25.99 19.24
C LEU A 711 -4.03 -25.61 19.33
N GLN A 712 -3.65 -24.65 20.17
CA GLN A 712 -2.23 -24.32 20.42
C GLN A 712 -1.45 -25.57 20.85
N ALA A 713 -2.00 -26.31 21.82
CA ALA A 713 -1.41 -27.55 22.30
C ALA A 713 -1.30 -28.61 21.18
N TYR A 714 -2.33 -28.76 20.34
CA TYR A 714 -2.28 -29.67 19.19
C TYR A 714 -1.18 -29.29 18.20
N TYR A 715 -1.05 -28.01 17.88
CA TYR A 715 -0.06 -27.53 16.91
C TYR A 715 1.37 -27.74 17.42
N VAL A 716 1.65 -27.42 18.69
CA VAL A 716 2.96 -27.73 19.30
C VAL A 716 3.25 -29.24 19.27
N LEU A 717 2.24 -30.08 19.51
CA LEU A 717 2.38 -31.53 19.37
C LEU A 717 2.69 -31.95 17.93
N PHE A 718 2.07 -31.35 16.92
CA PHE A 718 2.38 -31.69 15.52
C PHE A 718 3.75 -31.18 15.07
N GLU A 719 4.22 -30.05 15.59
CA GLU A 719 5.54 -29.48 15.29
C GLU A 719 6.68 -30.25 15.93
N THR A 720 6.48 -30.80 17.14
CA THR A 720 7.47 -31.67 17.81
C THR A 720 7.64 -33.02 17.12
N PHE A 721 6.67 -33.45 16.29
CA PHE A 721 6.76 -34.66 15.46
C PHE A 721 6.76 -34.36 13.94
N PRO A 722 7.77 -33.64 13.41
CA PRO A 722 7.69 -33.06 12.07
C PRO A 722 7.90 -34.05 10.91
N LYS A 723 8.40 -35.28 11.14
CA LYS A 723 8.88 -36.17 10.05
C LYS A 723 8.19 -37.54 9.87
N SER A 724 7.10 -37.88 10.55
CA SER A 724 6.52 -39.22 10.33
C SER A 724 5.11 -39.40 10.86
N VAL A 725 4.30 -40.15 10.11
CA VAL A 725 3.29 -41.16 10.53
C VAL A 725 2.20 -40.74 11.53
N LEU A 726 2.50 -39.98 12.58
CA LEU A 726 1.57 -39.49 13.60
C LEU A 726 0.50 -38.59 12.98
N GLN A 727 0.89 -37.60 12.17
CA GLN A 727 -0.05 -36.74 11.44
C GLN A 727 -0.93 -37.57 10.50
N LYS A 728 -0.33 -38.41 9.65
CA LYS A 728 -1.07 -39.26 8.71
C LYS A 728 -2.00 -40.26 9.43
N LYS A 729 -1.55 -40.92 10.51
CA LYS A 729 -2.36 -41.88 11.28
C LYS A 729 -3.43 -41.20 12.14
N PHE A 730 -3.16 -40.01 12.66
CA PHE A 730 -4.15 -39.22 13.39
C PHE A 730 -5.23 -38.71 12.46
N LEU A 731 -4.85 -38.09 11.34
CA LEU A 731 -5.79 -37.62 10.32
C LEU A 731 -6.56 -38.78 9.67
N GLN A 732 -5.90 -39.91 9.38
CA GLN A 732 -6.60 -41.12 8.89
C GLN A 732 -7.62 -41.67 9.89
N LYS A 733 -7.42 -41.49 11.20
CA LYS A 733 -8.36 -41.93 12.23
C LYS A 733 -9.46 -40.90 12.52
N LEU A 734 -9.14 -39.61 12.41
CA LEU A 734 -10.06 -38.50 12.68
C LEU A 734 -10.98 -38.24 11.48
N LEU A 735 -10.47 -38.35 10.25
CA LEU A 735 -11.21 -38.06 9.01
C LEU A 735 -11.96 -39.29 8.47
N VAL A 736 -12.15 -40.35 9.27
CA VAL A 736 -13.00 -41.47 8.87
C VAL A 736 -14.46 -40.99 8.89
N PRO A 737 -15.21 -41.07 7.77
CA PRO A 737 -16.59 -40.57 7.71
C PRO A 737 -17.55 -41.20 8.72
N SER A 738 -17.22 -42.40 9.22
CA SER A 738 -18.02 -43.13 10.23
C SER A 738 -17.76 -42.68 11.67
N LEU A 739 -16.73 -41.88 11.94
CA LEU A 739 -16.41 -41.40 13.28
C LEU A 739 -17.26 -40.16 13.58
N ARG A 740 -18.33 -40.33 14.37
CA ARG A 740 -19.09 -39.21 14.95
C ARG A 740 -18.46 -38.86 16.30
N VAL A 741 -17.84 -37.69 16.37
CA VAL A 741 -17.28 -37.15 17.62
C VAL A 741 -18.43 -36.54 18.42
N THR A 742 -18.65 -37.01 19.64
CA THR A 742 -19.73 -36.51 20.52
C THR A 742 -19.26 -35.38 21.44
N SER A 743 -17.95 -35.29 21.69
CA SER A 743 -17.34 -34.26 22.53
C SER A 743 -15.89 -33.99 22.08
N VAL A 744 -15.41 -32.76 22.27
CA VAL A 744 -14.05 -32.35 21.85
C VAL A 744 -12.99 -33.19 22.57
N GLU A 745 -13.29 -33.67 23.78
CA GLU A 745 -12.44 -34.53 24.59
C GLU A 745 -12.16 -35.90 23.91
N GLU A 746 -13.04 -36.40 23.04
CA GLU A 746 -12.75 -37.63 22.27
C GLU A 746 -11.60 -37.41 21.27
N ILE A 747 -11.48 -36.19 20.73
CA ILE A 747 -10.38 -35.81 19.84
C ILE A 747 -9.07 -35.75 20.65
N ASP A 748 -9.12 -35.21 21.87
CA ASP A 748 -7.98 -35.21 22.81
C ASP A 748 -7.51 -36.64 23.12
N ILE A 749 -8.46 -37.54 23.42
CA ILE A 749 -8.22 -38.96 23.71
C ILE A 749 -7.61 -39.67 22.50
N LEU A 750 -8.15 -39.43 21.31
CA LEU A 750 -7.62 -40.00 20.07
C LEU A 750 -6.20 -39.52 19.81
N LEU A 751 -5.92 -38.22 19.95
CA LEU A 751 -4.59 -37.64 19.79
C LEU A 751 -3.60 -38.28 20.77
N PHE A 752 -3.98 -38.37 22.05
CA PHE A 752 -3.17 -39.02 23.07
C PHE A 752 -2.92 -40.50 22.77
N SER A 753 -3.92 -41.23 22.27
CA SER A 753 -3.77 -42.65 21.91
C SER A 753 -2.72 -42.85 20.81
N VAL A 754 -2.68 -41.96 19.81
CA VAL A 754 -1.70 -42.02 18.72
C VAL A 754 -0.31 -41.63 19.23
N ILE A 755 -0.22 -40.60 20.09
CA ILE A 755 1.03 -40.20 20.75
C ILE A 755 1.60 -41.34 21.59
N TYR A 756 0.79 -41.95 22.46
CA TYR A 756 1.22 -43.07 23.31
C TYR A 756 1.70 -44.27 22.49
N HIS A 757 1.00 -44.60 21.40
CA HIS A 757 1.43 -45.69 20.52
C HIS A 757 2.77 -45.39 19.83
N ASN A 758 3.04 -44.14 19.47
CA ASN A 758 4.31 -43.75 18.84
C ASN A 758 5.46 -43.61 19.83
N LEU A 759 5.17 -43.20 21.07
CA LEU A 759 6.15 -43.07 22.15
C LEU A 759 6.42 -44.37 22.92
N ASP A 760 5.85 -45.52 22.53
CA ASP A 760 6.12 -46.81 23.21
C ASP A 760 7.63 -47.10 23.21
N PRO A 761 8.28 -47.19 24.40
CA PRO A 761 9.71 -47.46 24.56
C PRO A 761 10.26 -48.63 23.74
N ARG A 762 9.42 -49.62 23.40
CA ARG A 762 9.79 -50.73 22.52
C ARG A 762 10.35 -50.27 21.16
N LYS A 763 9.92 -49.11 20.67
CA LYS A 763 10.36 -48.53 19.40
C LYS A 763 11.70 -47.78 19.50
N VAL A 764 12.14 -47.43 20.70
CA VAL A 764 13.41 -46.72 20.93
C VAL A 764 14.57 -47.71 20.97
N GLU A 765 14.35 -48.86 21.61
CA GLU A 765 15.37 -49.88 21.83
C GLU A 765 15.45 -50.91 20.69
N ILE A 766 15.40 -50.47 19.43
CA ILE A 766 15.44 -51.40 18.28
C ILE A 766 16.89 -51.86 17.97
N SER A 767 17.89 -51.01 18.23
CA SER A 767 19.29 -51.28 17.90
C SER A 767 20.02 -52.02 19.03
N TYR A 768 20.98 -52.88 18.67
CA TYR A 768 21.93 -53.50 19.60
C TYR A 768 23.21 -52.68 19.78
N ASP A 769 23.44 -51.66 18.93
CA ASP A 769 24.60 -50.78 19.04
C ASP A 769 24.42 -49.79 20.22
N PRO A 770 25.35 -49.77 21.21
CA PRO A 770 25.24 -48.93 22.40
C PRO A 770 25.31 -47.42 22.09
N VAL A 771 26.05 -46.98 21.07
CA VAL A 771 26.18 -45.56 20.71
C VAL A 771 24.89 -45.05 20.09
N ILE A 772 24.35 -45.81 19.13
CA ILE A 772 23.07 -45.49 18.48
C ILE A 772 21.92 -45.55 19.49
N THR A 773 21.93 -46.53 20.40
CA THR A 773 20.92 -46.66 21.45
C THR A 773 20.97 -45.48 22.42
N LYS A 774 22.16 -45.02 22.82
CA LYS A 774 22.35 -43.83 23.65
C LYS A 774 21.79 -42.58 22.97
N GLN A 775 22.11 -42.36 21.69
CA GLN A 775 21.60 -41.23 20.90
C GLN A 775 20.07 -41.27 20.77
N ARG A 776 19.48 -42.44 20.47
CA ARG A 776 18.02 -42.61 20.38
C ARG A 776 17.32 -42.38 21.72
N ARG A 777 17.88 -42.88 22.82
CA ARG A 777 17.37 -42.62 24.18
C ARG A 777 17.40 -41.12 24.50
N MET A 778 18.48 -40.40 24.15
CA MET A 778 18.57 -38.94 24.33
C MET A 778 17.53 -38.18 23.51
N ILE A 779 17.33 -38.55 22.24
CA ILE A 779 16.30 -37.95 21.38
C ILE A 779 14.91 -38.21 21.96
N TRP A 780 14.60 -39.45 22.37
CA TRP A 780 13.30 -39.78 22.95
C TRP A 780 13.03 -39.01 24.26
N VAL A 781 14.03 -38.92 25.13
CA VAL A 781 13.96 -38.11 26.35
C VAL A 781 13.67 -36.65 26.04
N LYS A 782 14.35 -36.08 25.02
CA LYS A 782 14.12 -34.69 24.57
C LYS A 782 12.71 -34.52 23.99
N THR A 783 12.23 -35.45 23.16
CA THR A 783 10.85 -35.36 22.65
C THR A 783 9.82 -35.38 23.78
N LEU A 784 10.02 -36.19 24.82
CA LEU A 784 9.10 -36.29 25.94
C LEU A 784 9.18 -35.08 26.88
N THR A 785 10.33 -34.39 26.97
CA THR A 785 10.40 -33.08 27.64
C THR A 785 9.59 -32.03 26.91
N ASP A 786 9.72 -31.96 25.59
CA ASP A 786 9.12 -30.92 24.77
C ASP A 786 7.58 -31.05 24.73
N ILE A 787 7.07 -32.29 24.75
CA ILE A 787 5.65 -32.63 24.71
C ILE A 787 4.95 -32.47 26.08
N LYS A 788 5.71 -32.36 27.17
CA LYS A 788 5.16 -32.37 28.53
C LYS A 788 4.16 -31.24 28.77
N GLY A 789 4.51 -30.01 28.40
CA GLY A 789 3.64 -28.85 28.58
C GLY A 789 2.29 -29.00 27.86
N PRO A 790 2.28 -29.24 26.53
CA PRO A 790 1.04 -29.44 25.77
C PRO A 790 0.14 -30.56 26.30
N VAL A 791 0.70 -31.72 26.65
CA VAL A 791 -0.09 -32.85 27.17
C VAL A 791 -0.68 -32.53 28.54
N GLU A 792 0.06 -31.85 29.42
CA GLU A 792 -0.45 -31.43 30.73
C GLU A 792 -1.60 -30.42 30.58
N VAL A 793 -1.50 -29.48 29.64
CA VAL A 793 -2.58 -28.54 29.29
C VAL A 793 -3.83 -29.30 28.83
N LEU A 794 -3.72 -30.23 27.88
CA LEU A 794 -4.86 -31.03 27.42
C LEU A 794 -5.49 -31.85 28.56
N THR A 795 -4.67 -32.49 29.40
CA THR A 795 -5.20 -33.25 30.54
C THR A 795 -5.87 -32.36 31.59
N SER A 796 -5.45 -31.11 31.76
CA SER A 796 -6.12 -30.16 32.65
C SER A 796 -7.47 -29.71 32.09
N LEU A 797 -7.54 -29.48 30.77
CA LEU A 797 -8.76 -29.04 30.10
C LEU A 797 -9.82 -30.15 30.05
N MET A 798 -9.42 -31.42 29.94
CA MET A 798 -10.33 -32.57 30.03
C MET A 798 -10.90 -32.78 31.44
N ARG A 799 -10.24 -32.32 32.51
CA ARG A 799 -10.75 -32.47 33.89
C ARG A 799 -11.94 -31.58 34.21
N ASN A 800 -12.08 -30.48 33.47
CA ASN A 800 -13.15 -29.51 33.68
C ASN A 800 -14.46 -29.91 32.96
N SER A 801 -14.43 -30.94 32.10
CA SER A 801 -15.52 -31.38 31.24
C SER A 801 -16.10 -32.73 31.68
N GLY A 802 -17.12 -32.71 32.55
CA GLY A 802 -18.08 -33.82 32.75
C GLY A 802 -17.60 -35.12 33.44
N SER A 803 -18.53 -35.80 34.12
CA SER A 803 -18.26 -36.95 35.01
C SER A 803 -18.14 -38.31 34.31
N SER A 804 -18.68 -38.49 33.10
CA SER A 804 -18.71 -39.81 32.43
C SER A 804 -17.37 -40.25 31.81
N MET A 805 -16.46 -39.31 31.50
CA MET A 805 -15.13 -39.58 30.92
C MET A 805 -14.00 -39.69 31.94
N LEU A 806 -14.27 -39.53 33.24
CA LEU A 806 -13.26 -39.56 34.30
C LEU A 806 -12.43 -40.87 34.29
N ASN A 807 -13.04 -42.00 33.96
CA ASN A 807 -12.37 -43.29 33.88
C ASN A 807 -11.33 -43.35 32.74
N ASN A 808 -11.66 -42.78 31.57
CA ASN A 808 -10.74 -42.71 30.43
C ASN A 808 -9.60 -41.72 30.69
N ILE A 809 -9.90 -40.59 31.33
CA ILE A 809 -8.90 -39.59 31.75
C ILE A 809 -7.92 -40.20 32.76
N GLY A 810 -8.43 -40.98 33.73
CA GLY A 810 -7.61 -41.72 34.70
C GLY A 810 -6.62 -42.67 34.02
N PHE A 811 -7.08 -43.42 33.02
CA PHE A 811 -6.24 -44.34 32.25
C PHE A 811 -5.18 -43.63 31.39
N ILE A 812 -5.54 -42.50 30.77
CA ILE A 812 -4.61 -41.65 29.99
C ILE A 812 -3.54 -41.06 30.90
N HIS A 813 -3.94 -40.52 32.04
CA HIS A 813 -3.04 -39.96 33.04
C HIS A 813 -2.07 -41.02 33.57
N GLU A 814 -2.53 -42.25 33.82
CA GLU A 814 -1.65 -43.33 34.25
C GLU A 814 -0.64 -43.73 33.16
N LYS A 815 -1.08 -43.84 31.91
CA LYS A 815 -0.19 -44.10 30.76
C LYS A 815 0.86 -43.01 30.57
N TRP A 816 0.48 -41.75 30.71
CA TRP A 816 1.40 -40.61 30.63
C TRP A 816 2.43 -40.65 31.77
N ARG A 817 1.99 -40.93 33.01
CA ARG A 817 2.89 -41.08 34.17
C ARG A 817 3.87 -42.23 34.00
N LYS A 818 3.46 -43.35 33.38
CA LYS A 818 4.36 -44.47 33.04
C LYS A 818 5.45 -44.05 32.05
N LEU A 819 5.10 -43.28 31.01
CA LEU A 819 6.07 -42.75 30.07
C LEU A 819 7.04 -41.75 30.74
N GLN A 820 6.53 -40.86 31.60
CA GLN A 820 7.37 -39.97 32.40
C GLN A 820 8.30 -40.75 33.33
N PHE A 821 7.81 -41.79 34.02
CA PHE A 821 8.64 -42.67 34.86
C PHE A 821 9.78 -43.29 34.05
N TYR A 822 9.49 -43.82 32.86
CA TYR A 822 10.51 -44.43 32.02
C TYR A 822 11.53 -43.41 31.50
N LYS A 823 11.10 -42.18 31.17
CA LYS A 823 12.00 -41.07 30.85
C LYS A 823 12.96 -40.75 31.98
N GLU A 824 12.43 -40.62 33.19
CA GLU A 824 13.22 -40.36 34.39
C GLU A 824 14.21 -41.49 34.68
N TYR A 825 13.82 -42.76 34.41
CA TYR A 825 14.73 -43.91 34.46
C TYR A 825 15.84 -43.83 33.40
N LEU A 826 15.51 -43.46 32.16
CA LEU A 826 16.52 -43.28 31.11
C LEU A 826 17.50 -42.17 31.46
N GLN A 827 17.02 -41.05 31.98
CA GLN A 827 17.84 -39.87 32.31
C GLN A 827 18.79 -40.12 33.48
N GLU A 828 18.29 -40.67 34.59
CA GLU A 828 19.07 -40.78 35.82
C GLU A 828 19.86 -42.11 35.91
N ILE A 829 19.38 -43.18 35.26
CA ILE A 829 19.96 -44.52 35.39
C ILE A 829 20.49 -45.05 34.05
N ALA A 830 19.65 -45.22 33.03
CA ALA A 830 20.05 -46.00 31.85
C ALA A 830 21.10 -45.32 30.95
N ILE A 831 21.04 -43.99 30.77
CA ILE A 831 21.99 -43.22 29.96
C ILE A 831 23.32 -43.00 30.71
N PRO A 832 23.35 -42.58 31.99
CA PRO A 832 24.60 -42.38 32.73
C PRO A 832 25.36 -43.68 33.01
N LEU A 833 24.64 -44.78 33.29
CA LEU A 833 25.24 -46.07 33.64
C LEU A 833 25.39 -47.02 32.45
N GLY A 834 24.90 -46.65 31.25
CA GLY A 834 25.06 -47.47 30.04
C GLY A 834 24.33 -48.82 30.09
N ILE A 835 23.13 -48.88 30.68
CA ILE A 835 22.39 -50.14 30.86
C ILE A 835 21.95 -50.73 29.51
N VAL A 836 22.14 -52.05 29.35
CA VAL A 836 21.75 -52.82 28.16
C VAL A 836 20.23 -52.83 28.01
N LYS A 837 19.76 -52.78 26.76
CA LYS A 837 18.35 -52.83 26.33
C LYS A 837 17.52 -53.86 27.10
N ASP A 838 17.97 -55.11 27.20
CA ASP A 838 17.12 -56.19 27.73
C ASP A 838 16.69 -55.94 29.18
N ILE A 839 17.58 -55.35 29.98
CA ILE A 839 17.31 -54.96 31.37
C ILE A 839 16.28 -53.81 31.42
N SER A 840 16.45 -52.80 30.55
CA SER A 840 15.51 -51.68 30.43
C SER A 840 14.12 -52.12 29.95
N MET A 841 14.04 -53.14 29.07
CA MET A 841 12.78 -53.70 28.57
C MET A 841 12.04 -54.53 29.61
N ILE A 842 12.76 -55.30 30.43
CA ILE A 842 12.16 -56.07 31.53
C ILE A 842 11.45 -55.11 32.50
N LEU A 843 12.10 -53.98 32.85
CA LEU A 843 11.49 -52.95 33.68
C LEU A 843 10.23 -52.37 33.03
N TRP A 844 10.30 -52.00 31.74
CA TRP A 844 9.14 -51.44 31.03
C TRP A 844 7.96 -52.41 30.92
N GLN A 845 8.21 -53.68 30.57
CA GLN A 845 7.15 -54.68 30.41
C GLN A 845 6.40 -54.94 31.72
N ASN A 846 7.13 -55.04 32.84
CA ASN A 846 6.55 -55.25 34.16
C ASN A 846 5.78 -54.01 34.67
N MET A 847 6.27 -52.80 34.37
CA MET A 847 5.63 -51.55 34.78
C MET A 847 4.46 -51.12 33.89
N LYS A 848 4.37 -51.64 32.66
CA LYS A 848 3.26 -51.34 31.75
C LYS A 848 1.92 -51.83 32.30
N THR A 849 1.90 -53.00 32.95
CA THR A 849 0.67 -53.67 33.43
C THR A 849 0.27 -53.26 34.86
N LYS A 850 1.23 -52.84 35.70
CA LYS A 850 0.97 -52.51 37.12
C LYS A 850 0.83 -51.00 37.35
N PRO A 851 -0.03 -50.55 38.29
CA PRO A 851 -0.12 -49.15 38.66
C PRO A 851 1.12 -48.72 39.47
N LEU A 852 1.64 -47.53 39.18
CA LEU A 852 2.85 -46.97 39.81
C LEU A 852 2.73 -46.80 41.33
N SER A 853 1.50 -46.66 41.85
CA SER A 853 1.18 -46.46 43.28
C SER A 853 0.83 -47.75 44.02
N SER A 854 1.28 -48.93 43.54
CA SER A 854 1.07 -50.22 44.22
C SER A 854 2.33 -50.74 44.91
N ILE A 855 2.13 -51.55 45.96
CA ILE A 855 3.21 -52.27 46.68
C ILE A 855 4.07 -53.05 45.70
N ASN A 856 3.42 -53.79 44.80
CA ASN A 856 4.08 -54.62 43.80
C ASN A 856 5.02 -53.84 42.88
N SER A 857 4.65 -52.60 42.52
CA SER A 857 5.51 -51.72 41.71
C SER A 857 6.70 -51.20 42.50
N LEU A 858 6.51 -50.86 43.77
CA LEU A 858 7.58 -50.39 44.66
C LEU A 858 8.60 -51.50 44.95
N GLU A 859 8.14 -52.73 45.21
CA GLU A 859 9.02 -53.88 45.40
C GLU A 859 9.79 -54.23 44.12
N LEU A 860 9.14 -54.17 42.95
CA LEU A 860 9.81 -54.39 41.66
C LEU A 860 10.89 -53.34 41.40
N ILE A 861 10.63 -52.07 41.72
CA ILE A 861 11.62 -50.99 41.57
C ILE A 861 12.79 -51.20 42.53
N LEU A 862 12.55 -51.56 43.79
CA LEU A 862 13.61 -51.84 44.76
C LEU A 862 14.47 -53.04 44.33
N TYR A 863 13.85 -54.13 43.88
CA TYR A 863 14.55 -55.28 43.32
C TYR A 863 15.37 -54.91 42.08
N PHE A 864 14.81 -54.10 41.20
CA PHE A 864 15.50 -53.63 40.01
C PHE A 864 16.70 -52.73 40.35
N LEU A 865 16.57 -51.82 41.31
CA LEU A 865 17.66 -50.96 41.77
C LEU A 865 18.76 -51.75 42.46
N ASP A 866 18.42 -52.80 43.22
CA ASP A 866 19.39 -53.77 43.76
C ASP A 866 20.16 -54.48 42.64
N LEU A 867 19.46 -54.95 41.61
CA LEU A 867 20.08 -55.58 40.44
C LEU A 867 21.02 -54.61 39.70
N VAL A 868 20.61 -53.36 39.49
CA VAL A 868 21.46 -52.31 38.89
C VAL A 868 22.65 -51.95 39.77
N SER A 869 22.51 -52.01 41.10
CA SER A 869 23.64 -51.78 42.02
C SER A 869 24.73 -52.84 41.86
N LYS A 870 24.32 -54.11 41.62
CA LYS A 870 25.18 -55.29 41.45
C LYS A 870 25.79 -55.44 40.05
N ILE A 871 25.20 -54.82 39.02
CA ILE A 871 25.78 -54.83 37.66
C ILE A 871 27.04 -53.96 37.65
N GLY A 872 28.20 -54.60 37.74
CA GLY A 872 29.52 -53.98 37.54
C GLY A 872 30.30 -53.66 38.82
N ASP A 873 30.36 -54.59 39.77
CA ASP A 873 31.19 -54.53 40.98
C ASP A 873 32.71 -54.58 40.71
N ASN A 874 33.15 -54.67 39.44
CA ASN A 874 34.56 -54.74 39.04
C ASN A 874 35.19 -53.38 38.64
N GLN A 875 34.58 -52.23 38.96
CA GLN A 875 35.06 -50.90 38.54
C GLN A 875 35.40 -49.96 39.72
N LYS A 876 36.29 -48.99 39.47
CA LYS A 876 36.94 -48.07 40.43
C LYS A 876 35.97 -47.41 41.44
N SER A 877 36.46 -47.08 42.64
CA SER A 877 35.68 -46.51 43.75
C SER A 877 34.86 -45.26 43.39
N THR A 878 35.40 -44.36 42.55
CA THR A 878 34.71 -43.13 42.12
C THR A 878 33.45 -43.40 41.30
N THR A 879 33.42 -44.45 40.48
CA THR A 879 32.23 -44.84 39.71
C THR A 879 31.12 -45.44 40.59
N ILE A 880 31.48 -46.09 41.70
CA ILE A 880 30.54 -46.68 42.66
C ILE A 880 29.75 -45.58 43.40
N ASP A 881 30.43 -44.50 43.80
CA ASP A 881 29.78 -43.37 44.50
C ASP A 881 28.82 -42.60 43.58
N THR A 882 29.22 -42.38 42.32
CA THR A 882 28.31 -41.77 41.32
C THR A 882 27.09 -42.65 41.00
N ARG A 883 27.24 -43.98 40.99
CA ARG A 883 26.14 -44.93 40.76
C ARG A 883 25.15 -44.90 41.91
N LYS A 884 25.63 -44.92 43.16
CA LYS A 884 24.79 -44.81 44.36
C LYS A 884 24.08 -43.45 44.43
N ALA A 885 24.76 -42.36 44.06
CA ALA A 885 24.15 -41.04 43.97
C ALA A 885 23.01 -40.98 42.93
N ASN A 886 23.20 -41.56 41.75
CA ASN A 886 22.17 -41.63 40.70
C ASN A 886 20.96 -42.49 41.12
N ILE A 887 21.21 -43.64 41.76
CA ILE A 887 20.14 -44.50 42.32
C ILE A 887 19.35 -43.77 43.39
N SER A 888 20.03 -43.08 44.33
CA SER A 888 19.40 -42.28 45.38
C SER A 888 18.55 -41.16 44.79
N ARG A 889 19.10 -40.42 43.83
CA ARG A 889 18.41 -39.32 43.13
C ARG A 889 17.19 -39.80 42.35
N PHE A 890 17.30 -40.91 41.63
CA PHE A 890 16.16 -41.51 40.93
C PHE A 890 15.07 -41.96 41.90
N PHE A 891 15.43 -42.57 43.03
CA PHE A 891 14.46 -43.04 44.01
C PHE A 891 13.79 -41.89 44.78
N GLU A 892 14.54 -40.84 45.14
CA GLU A 892 14.00 -39.58 45.67
C GLU A 892 13.06 -38.88 44.68
N MET A 893 13.40 -38.88 43.40
CA MET A 893 12.51 -38.38 42.36
C MET A 893 11.27 -39.26 42.19
N PHE A 894 11.42 -40.58 42.25
CA PHE A 894 10.32 -41.52 42.16
C PHE A 894 9.30 -41.29 43.29
N THR A 895 9.80 -41.12 44.51
CA THR A 895 8.98 -40.80 45.69
C THR A 895 8.33 -39.42 45.57
N SER A 896 9.07 -38.41 45.15
CA SER A 896 8.57 -37.03 44.99
C SER A 896 7.67 -36.78 43.78
N LYS A 897 7.70 -37.59 42.71
CA LYS A 897 6.84 -37.41 41.51
C LYS A 897 5.76 -38.48 41.32
N PHE A 898 6.04 -39.76 41.57
CA PHE A 898 5.17 -40.87 41.12
C PHE A 898 4.44 -41.63 42.22
N LEU A 899 4.91 -41.57 43.47
CA LEU A 899 4.38 -42.42 44.55
C LEU A 899 2.95 -42.07 45.02
N ILE A 900 2.55 -40.79 44.98
CA ILE A 900 1.24 -40.34 45.49
C ILE A 900 0.56 -39.48 44.42
N ARG A 901 -0.69 -39.81 44.10
CA ARG A 901 -1.53 -39.13 43.10
C ARG A 901 -1.85 -37.71 43.58
N PRO A 902 -1.62 -36.65 42.78
CA PRO A 902 -2.20 -35.34 43.05
C PRO A 902 -3.70 -35.35 42.69
N ILE A 903 -4.51 -35.69 43.71
CA ILE A 903 -5.89 -35.29 44.03
C ILE A 903 -6.99 -35.37 42.94
N GLY A 904 -7.97 -36.23 43.24
CA GLY A 904 -9.41 -36.21 42.91
C GLY A 904 -10.06 -37.19 43.90
N LYS A 905 -11.27 -36.92 44.40
CA LYS A 905 -11.88 -37.68 45.51
C LYS A 905 -11.84 -39.21 45.27
N ASP A 906 -11.56 -39.95 46.36
CA ASP A 906 -11.85 -41.38 46.55
C ASP A 906 -10.87 -42.45 45.98
N ASP A 907 -9.56 -42.18 45.90
CA ASP A 907 -8.58 -43.26 45.75
C ASP A 907 -8.03 -43.71 47.12
N GLU A 908 -8.51 -44.86 47.59
CA GLU A 908 -8.04 -45.56 48.79
C GLU A 908 -6.54 -45.88 48.66
N ILE A 909 -5.71 -45.37 49.58
CA ILE A 909 -4.37 -45.92 49.75
C ILE A 909 -4.51 -47.18 50.59
N ASP A 910 -4.12 -48.33 50.01
CA ASP A 910 -4.03 -49.60 50.74
C ASP A 910 -3.24 -49.42 52.05
N LYS A 911 -3.83 -49.84 53.19
CA LYS A 911 -3.16 -49.81 54.51
C LYS A 911 -1.80 -50.51 54.51
N SER A 912 -1.65 -51.55 53.69
CA SER A 912 -0.41 -52.30 53.49
C SER A 912 0.64 -51.52 52.67
N PHE A 913 0.24 -50.65 51.75
CA PHE A 913 1.16 -49.76 51.04
C PHE A 913 1.67 -48.64 51.94
N TYR A 914 0.78 -48.13 52.77
CA TYR A 914 1.09 -47.15 53.80
C TYR A 914 2.14 -47.67 54.81
N SER A 915 1.94 -48.88 55.35
CA SER A 915 2.88 -49.47 56.32
C SER A 915 4.29 -49.70 55.73
N VAL A 916 4.38 -50.06 54.45
CA VAL A 916 5.67 -50.21 53.75
C VAL A 916 6.39 -48.87 53.60
N LEU A 917 5.69 -47.80 53.23
CA LEU A 917 6.30 -46.47 53.13
C LEU A 917 6.81 -45.95 54.49
N VAL A 918 6.06 -46.23 55.56
CA VAL A 918 6.45 -45.88 56.93
C VAL A 918 7.65 -46.72 57.39
N SER A 919 7.70 -48.00 57.06
CA SER A 919 8.89 -48.85 57.34
C SER A 919 10.16 -48.34 56.64
N ILE A 920 10.02 -47.72 55.46
CA ILE A 920 11.15 -47.11 54.74
C ILE A 920 11.59 -45.81 55.44
N VAL A 921 10.66 -44.99 55.94
CA VAL A 921 10.96 -43.77 56.70
C VAL A 921 11.64 -44.07 58.03
N LYS A 922 11.19 -45.11 58.74
CA LYS A 922 11.80 -45.62 59.98
C LYS A 922 13.16 -46.27 59.75
N GLY A 923 13.45 -46.66 58.51
CA GLY A 923 14.66 -47.41 58.17
C GLY A 923 14.59 -48.87 58.61
N ASP A 924 13.40 -49.44 58.79
CA ASP A 924 13.20 -50.84 59.21
C ASP A 924 13.07 -51.79 58.02
N ASN A 925 12.94 -51.26 56.80
CA ASN A 925 12.77 -52.06 55.60
C ASN A 925 14.09 -52.68 55.11
N GLU A 926 14.27 -53.99 55.28
CA GLU A 926 15.51 -54.69 54.90
C GLU A 926 15.82 -54.61 53.40
N LYS A 927 14.80 -54.69 52.53
CA LYS A 927 14.97 -54.56 51.07
C LYS A 927 15.46 -53.16 50.70
N PHE A 928 15.05 -52.14 51.44
CA PHE A 928 15.54 -50.77 51.25
C PHE A 928 16.99 -50.62 51.75
N LYS A 929 17.35 -51.20 52.91
CA LYS A 929 18.73 -51.19 53.43
C LYS A 929 19.73 -51.81 52.46
N GLN A 930 19.31 -52.84 51.72
CA GLN A 930 20.14 -53.49 50.70
C GLN A 930 20.50 -52.55 49.54
N VAL A 931 19.60 -51.63 49.17
CA VAL A 931 19.81 -50.68 48.07
C VAL A 931 20.43 -49.36 48.55
N MET A 932 19.98 -48.85 49.70
CA MET A 932 20.46 -47.61 50.33
C MET A 932 20.67 -47.82 51.82
N LYS A 933 21.91 -47.64 52.31
CA LYS A 933 22.29 -47.90 53.71
C LYS A 933 21.35 -47.24 54.72
N ASN A 934 20.98 -45.97 54.51
CA ASN A 934 20.05 -45.20 55.34
C ASN A 934 19.19 -44.27 54.44
N PRO A 935 17.93 -43.99 54.81
CA PRO A 935 17.10 -43.02 54.10
C PRO A 935 17.64 -41.60 54.31
N THR A 936 17.81 -40.83 53.23
CA THR A 936 18.21 -39.42 53.31
C THR A 936 17.12 -38.59 53.98
N GLN A 937 17.49 -37.48 54.63
CA GLN A 937 16.50 -36.56 55.23
C GLN A 937 15.51 -36.03 54.17
N ASN A 938 15.98 -35.74 52.95
CA ASN A 938 15.12 -35.31 51.84
C ASN A 938 14.09 -36.38 51.43
N LEU A 939 14.47 -37.65 51.43
CA LEU A 939 13.56 -38.76 51.16
C LEU A 939 12.50 -38.92 52.25
N LYS A 940 12.91 -38.84 53.53
CA LYS A 940 11.98 -38.84 54.68
C LYS A 940 10.97 -37.70 54.53
N VAL A 941 11.43 -36.48 54.27
CA VAL A 941 10.58 -35.28 54.11
C VAL A 941 9.64 -35.41 52.91
N SER A 942 10.12 -35.88 51.75
CA SER A 942 9.29 -36.02 50.54
C SER A 942 8.16 -37.04 50.71
N ILE A 943 8.43 -38.16 51.38
CA ILE A 943 7.42 -39.20 51.66
C ILE A 943 6.39 -38.67 52.66
N LEU A 944 6.85 -38.04 53.75
CA LEU A 944 5.97 -37.47 54.78
C LEU A 944 5.08 -36.35 54.24
N LYS A 945 5.62 -35.42 53.44
CA LYS A 945 4.86 -34.34 52.81
C LYS A 945 3.68 -34.86 51.99
N LYS A 946 3.87 -35.95 51.26
CA LYS A 946 2.84 -36.54 50.41
C LYS A 946 1.84 -37.42 51.15
N LEU A 947 2.27 -38.13 52.19
CA LEU A 947 1.36 -38.90 53.05
C LEU A 947 0.38 -38.01 53.83
N LEU A 948 0.83 -36.79 54.20
CA LEU A 948 0.00 -35.77 54.85
C LEU A 948 -1.05 -35.13 53.92
N LEU A 949 -0.81 -35.12 52.61
CA LEU A 949 -1.69 -34.54 51.58
C LEU A 949 -2.94 -35.38 51.29
N ASN A 950 -2.98 -36.66 51.67
CA ASN A 950 -4.16 -37.52 51.46
C ASN A 950 -5.11 -37.51 52.68
N LYS A 951 -6.41 -37.30 52.44
CA LYS A 951 -7.46 -37.12 53.45
C LYS A 951 -7.62 -38.32 54.40
N GLN A 952 -7.49 -39.56 53.92
CA GLN A 952 -7.67 -40.76 54.74
C GLN A 952 -6.43 -41.09 55.59
N THR A 953 -5.23 -40.83 55.06
CA THR A 953 -3.96 -41.09 55.76
C THR A 953 -3.60 -39.96 56.72
N LYS A 954 -4.18 -38.76 56.60
CA LYS A 954 -3.89 -37.62 57.50
C LYS A 954 -4.02 -37.94 58.99
N VAL A 955 -5.02 -38.73 59.39
CA VAL A 955 -5.24 -39.14 60.79
C VAL A 955 -4.21 -40.19 61.25
N LEU A 956 -3.92 -41.16 60.37
CA LEU A 956 -2.95 -42.24 60.61
C LEU A 956 -1.49 -41.74 60.62
N VAL A 957 -1.15 -40.82 59.73
CA VAL A 957 0.15 -40.17 59.63
C VAL A 957 0.40 -39.30 60.86
N ASN A 958 -0.60 -38.58 61.35
CA ASN A 958 -0.49 -37.85 62.61
C ASN A 958 -0.27 -38.79 63.81
N SER A 959 -0.88 -39.98 63.85
CA SER A 959 -0.64 -40.96 64.93
C SER A 959 0.73 -41.65 64.84
N GLU A 960 1.22 -41.94 63.65
CA GLU A 960 2.51 -42.62 63.48
C GLU A 960 3.71 -41.68 63.46
N LEU A 961 3.56 -40.43 62.98
CA LEU A 961 4.57 -39.38 63.22
C LEU A 961 4.75 -39.13 64.71
N ARG A 962 3.67 -39.20 65.50
CA ARG A 962 3.75 -39.15 66.98
C ARG A 962 4.58 -40.32 67.54
N GLU A 963 4.47 -41.52 66.99
CA GLU A 963 5.27 -42.70 67.41
C GLU A 963 6.71 -42.66 66.90
N ILE A 964 6.95 -42.21 65.67
CA ILE A 964 8.29 -42.04 65.09
C ILE A 964 9.07 -40.97 65.87
N VAL A 965 8.42 -39.87 66.25
CA VAL A 965 9.01 -38.84 67.12
C VAL A 965 9.25 -39.39 68.53
N LYS A 966 8.39 -40.25 69.08
CA LYS A 966 8.68 -40.95 70.35
C LYS A 966 9.91 -41.86 70.28
N GLN A 967 10.11 -42.53 69.14
CA GLN A 967 11.25 -43.43 68.89
C GLN A 967 12.57 -42.66 68.65
N GLU A 968 12.58 -41.61 67.82
CA GLU A 968 13.78 -40.78 67.61
C GLU A 968 14.14 -39.94 68.86
N LEU A 969 13.19 -39.69 69.77
CA LEU A 969 13.44 -39.05 71.08
C LEU A 969 13.82 -40.02 72.21
N GLY A 970 13.96 -41.32 71.92
CA GLY A 970 14.43 -42.31 72.91
C GLY A 970 13.49 -42.51 74.10
N ILE A 971 12.17 -42.38 73.93
CA ILE A 971 11.21 -42.64 75.02
C ILE A 971 10.74 -44.10 74.93
N SER A 972 11.57 -45.01 75.45
CA SER A 972 11.12 -46.37 75.80
C SER A 972 10.19 -46.31 77.01
N ALA A 973 9.13 -47.11 77.00
CA ALA A 973 8.32 -47.33 78.19
C ALA A 973 9.21 -47.85 79.34
N VAL A 974 8.97 -47.32 80.54
CA VAL A 974 9.59 -47.68 81.83
C VAL A 974 10.98 -47.08 82.11
N ALA A 975 11.01 -45.86 82.68
CA ALA A 975 11.75 -45.51 83.91
C ALA A 975 11.65 -44.01 84.22
N SER A 976 11.27 -43.70 85.45
CA SER A 976 11.50 -42.47 86.24
C SER A 976 11.70 -41.13 85.50
N ILE A 977 10.69 -40.29 85.69
CA ILE A 977 10.76 -38.82 85.76
C ILE A 977 11.98 -38.44 86.63
N ASN A 978 13.02 -37.86 86.00
CA ASN A 978 14.02 -36.92 86.54
C ASN A 978 15.35 -37.07 85.79
N SER A 979 15.48 -36.40 84.64
CA SER A 979 16.72 -35.72 84.23
C SER A 979 16.49 -35.02 82.89
N SER A 980 17.03 -33.82 82.82
CA SER A 980 17.01 -32.87 81.70
C SER A 980 17.67 -33.43 80.45
N ALA A 981 16.89 -33.98 79.52
CA ALA A 981 17.25 -34.04 78.11
C ALA A 981 16.56 -32.86 77.41
N SER A 982 17.26 -31.72 77.33
CA SER A 982 16.81 -30.59 76.53
C SER A 982 16.78 -31.00 75.05
N LEU A 983 15.63 -30.90 74.42
CA LEU A 983 15.53 -31.01 72.98
C LEU A 983 16.36 -29.89 72.33
N ASP A 984 17.27 -30.22 71.41
CA ASP A 984 17.95 -29.20 70.61
C ASP A 984 16.89 -28.38 69.87
N GLN A 985 16.82 -27.07 70.13
CA GLN A 985 15.86 -26.14 69.50
C GLN A 985 15.83 -26.26 67.96
N SER A 986 16.96 -26.68 67.36
CA SER A 986 17.11 -26.94 65.93
C SER A 986 16.22 -28.07 65.41
N THR A 987 16.05 -29.15 66.19
CA THR A 987 15.19 -30.28 65.81
C THR A 987 13.71 -29.89 65.86
N PHE A 988 13.26 -29.24 66.95
CA PHE A 988 11.89 -28.72 67.05
C PHE A 988 11.55 -27.75 65.91
N TYR A 989 12.48 -26.85 65.58
CA TYR A 989 12.30 -25.88 64.50
C TYR A 989 12.23 -26.57 63.13
N SER A 990 13.08 -27.57 62.87
CA SER A 990 13.03 -28.39 61.66
C SER A 990 11.68 -29.09 61.50
N TYR A 991 11.13 -29.62 62.60
CA TYR A 991 9.81 -30.26 62.63
C TYR A 991 8.66 -29.26 62.40
N LEU A 992 8.74 -28.06 63.00
CA LEU A 992 7.79 -26.98 62.77
C LEU A 992 7.79 -26.56 61.29
N CYS A 993 8.96 -26.35 60.68
CA CYS A 993 9.10 -26.00 59.28
C CYS A 993 8.55 -27.08 58.33
N ILE A 994 8.65 -28.36 58.69
CA ILE A 994 8.02 -29.45 57.92
C ILE A 994 6.50 -29.29 57.93
N TYR A 995 5.88 -29.05 59.10
CA TYR A 995 4.45 -28.81 59.18
C TYR A 995 4.03 -27.52 58.45
N GLU A 996 4.79 -26.43 58.56
CA GLU A 996 4.54 -25.18 57.83
C GLU A 996 4.58 -25.41 56.30
N SER A 997 5.54 -26.18 55.80
CA SER A 997 5.66 -26.52 54.38
C SER A 997 4.51 -27.38 53.84
N VAL A 998 3.86 -28.15 54.72
CA VAL A 998 2.70 -28.98 54.41
C VAL A 998 1.43 -28.13 54.45
N LEU A 999 1.30 -27.21 55.40
CA LEU A 999 0.16 -26.31 55.56
C LEU A 999 -0.04 -25.38 54.35
N GLN A 1000 1.05 -24.97 53.68
CA GLN A 1000 0.99 -24.19 52.43
C GLN A 1000 0.24 -24.89 51.28
N SER A 1001 0.02 -26.21 51.38
CA SER A 1001 -0.65 -27.02 50.35
C SER A 1001 -2.09 -27.43 50.70
N ILE A 1002 -2.61 -26.96 51.85
CA ILE A 1002 -3.97 -27.25 52.32
C ILE A 1002 -4.93 -26.13 51.87
N PRO A 1003 -6.17 -26.46 51.43
CA PRO A 1003 -7.18 -25.45 51.06
C PRO A 1003 -7.53 -24.52 52.23
N GLU A 1004 -7.69 -23.22 51.95
CA GLU A 1004 -7.99 -22.17 52.95
C GLU A 1004 -9.21 -22.50 53.83
N GLU A 1005 -10.25 -23.15 53.30
CA GLU A 1005 -11.44 -23.56 54.05
C GLU A 1005 -11.13 -24.52 55.22
N GLN A 1006 -10.13 -25.40 55.07
CA GLN A 1006 -9.75 -26.34 56.12
C GLN A 1006 -8.85 -25.67 57.17
N ILE A 1007 -8.02 -24.72 56.75
CA ILE A 1007 -7.22 -23.89 57.64
C ILE A 1007 -8.16 -23.05 58.52
N SER A 1008 -9.20 -22.46 57.93
CA SER A 1008 -10.25 -21.73 58.65
C SER A 1008 -10.95 -22.59 59.72
N LYS A 1009 -11.29 -23.85 59.41
CA LYS A 1009 -11.86 -24.78 60.41
C LYS A 1009 -10.90 -25.07 61.56
N LEU A 1010 -9.61 -25.28 61.27
CA LEU A 1010 -8.61 -25.51 62.31
C LEU A 1010 -8.41 -24.28 63.21
N ILE A 1011 -8.44 -23.08 62.64
CA ILE A 1011 -8.34 -21.83 63.40
C ILE A 1011 -9.57 -21.66 64.30
N SER A 1012 -10.77 -22.00 63.82
CA SER A 1012 -11.99 -21.97 64.65
C SER A 1012 -12.00 -22.97 65.82
N SER A 1013 -11.18 -24.03 65.75
CA SER A 1013 -11.08 -25.05 66.81
C SER A 1013 -10.11 -24.70 67.95
N ILE A 1014 -9.49 -23.51 67.91
CA ILE A 1014 -8.53 -23.05 68.91
C ILE A 1014 -9.25 -22.58 70.18
N SER A 1015 -9.07 -23.32 71.28
CA SER A 1015 -9.50 -22.99 72.64
C SER A 1015 -8.34 -22.42 73.48
N GLU A 1016 -8.67 -21.77 74.61
CA GLU A 1016 -7.66 -21.19 75.52
C GLU A 1016 -6.80 -22.25 76.24
N SER A 1017 -7.19 -23.52 76.16
CA SER A 1017 -6.44 -24.67 76.68
C SER A 1017 -5.06 -24.87 76.04
N ILE A 1018 -4.76 -24.22 74.91
CA ILE A 1018 -3.43 -24.23 74.26
C ILE A 1018 -2.34 -23.59 75.14
N LEU A 1019 -2.73 -22.83 76.16
CA LEU A 1019 -1.79 -22.14 77.07
C LEU A 1019 -1.44 -22.96 78.32
N ASP A 1020 -2.20 -24.01 78.65
CA ASP A 1020 -1.97 -24.88 79.80
C ASP A 1020 -0.97 -26.00 79.48
N VAL A 1021 0.25 -25.59 79.12
CA VAL A 1021 1.30 -26.50 78.67
C VAL A 1021 2.35 -26.67 79.76
N HIS A 1022 2.19 -27.71 80.59
CA HIS A 1022 3.12 -28.01 81.68
C HIS A 1022 4.13 -29.13 81.35
N THR A 1023 3.91 -29.93 80.29
CA THR A 1023 4.82 -31.02 79.90
C THR A 1023 5.17 -31.07 78.41
N TRP A 1024 6.33 -31.64 78.09
CA TRP A 1024 6.81 -31.89 76.72
C TRP A 1024 5.82 -32.69 75.84
N LYS A 1025 4.99 -33.54 76.48
CA LYS A 1025 3.94 -34.32 75.81
C LYS A 1025 2.77 -33.45 75.33
N ASP A 1026 2.55 -32.30 75.94
CA ASP A 1026 1.44 -31.39 75.59
C ASP A 1026 1.84 -30.44 74.45
N ILE A 1027 3.11 -30.00 74.39
CA ILE A 1027 3.66 -29.26 73.24
C ILE A 1027 3.50 -30.06 71.94
N ILE A 1028 3.87 -31.35 71.93
CA ILE A 1028 3.79 -32.23 70.75
C ILE A 1028 2.33 -32.45 70.29
N LYS A 1029 1.35 -32.40 71.20
CA LYS A 1029 -0.08 -32.48 70.82
C LYS A 1029 -0.52 -31.27 70.01
N GLU A 1030 0.11 -30.11 70.20
CA GLU A 1030 -0.37 -28.81 69.70
C GLU A 1030 0.54 -28.19 68.61
N VAL A 1031 1.66 -28.80 68.24
CA VAL A 1031 2.56 -28.33 67.16
C VAL A 1031 1.81 -28.06 65.85
N GLN A 1032 0.80 -28.87 65.50
CA GLN A 1032 -0.03 -28.66 64.31
C GLN A 1032 -0.80 -27.33 64.39
N LEU A 1033 -1.35 -26.98 65.56
CA LEU A 1033 -2.10 -25.73 65.77
C LEU A 1033 -1.15 -24.52 65.79
N LEU A 1034 0.03 -24.66 66.40
CA LEU A 1034 1.08 -23.63 66.40
C LEU A 1034 1.58 -23.34 64.98
N ALA A 1035 1.79 -24.37 64.16
CA ALA A 1035 2.17 -24.21 62.76
C ALA A 1035 1.05 -23.56 61.93
N VAL A 1036 -0.22 -23.87 62.19
CA VAL A 1036 -1.38 -23.20 61.56
C VAL A 1036 -1.42 -21.71 61.91
N ILE A 1037 -1.23 -21.37 63.19
CA ILE A 1037 -1.21 -19.98 63.65
C ILE A 1037 -0.06 -19.22 62.97
N ARG A 1038 1.15 -19.78 62.98
CA ARG A 1038 2.34 -19.13 62.43
C ARG A 1038 2.30 -18.96 60.91
N THR A 1039 1.85 -19.97 60.16
CA THR A 1039 1.65 -19.86 58.70
C THR A 1039 0.59 -18.83 58.34
N SER A 1040 -0.52 -18.80 59.08
CA SER A 1040 -1.61 -17.85 58.83
C SER A 1040 -1.20 -16.42 59.19
N LEU A 1041 -0.45 -16.21 60.29
CA LEU A 1041 0.16 -14.92 60.64
C LEU A 1041 1.21 -14.47 59.61
N SER A 1042 2.01 -15.39 59.08
CA SER A 1042 2.96 -15.13 58.00
C SER A 1042 2.24 -14.67 56.72
N SER A 1043 1.20 -15.39 56.29
CA SER A 1043 0.38 -15.01 55.13
C SER A 1043 -0.31 -13.65 55.34
N PHE A 1044 -0.81 -13.41 56.55
CA PHE A 1044 -1.42 -12.14 56.91
C PHE A 1044 -0.40 -10.99 56.86
N ALA A 1045 0.82 -11.20 57.36
CA ALA A 1045 1.91 -10.23 57.27
C ALA A 1045 2.27 -9.89 55.81
N ASP A 1046 2.40 -10.89 54.92
CA ASP A 1046 2.70 -10.65 53.49
C ASP A 1046 1.60 -9.84 52.78
N ARG A 1047 0.33 -10.17 53.06
CA ARG A 1047 -0.83 -9.42 52.54
C ARG A 1047 -0.88 -7.99 53.08
N LEU A 1048 -0.62 -7.77 54.37
CA LEU A 1048 -0.57 -6.44 54.97
C LEU A 1048 0.55 -5.58 54.35
N ILE A 1049 1.71 -6.18 54.10
CA ILE A 1049 2.84 -5.50 53.44
C ILE A 1049 2.47 -5.15 52.00
N ALA A 1050 1.96 -6.09 51.21
CA ALA A 1050 1.58 -5.88 49.81
C ALA A 1050 0.46 -4.84 49.68
N ALA A 1051 -0.48 -4.84 50.62
CA ALA A 1051 -1.57 -3.87 50.68
C ALA A 1051 -1.08 -2.45 50.98
N SER A 1052 -0.13 -2.31 51.91
CA SER A 1052 0.51 -1.04 52.20
C SER A 1052 1.24 -0.48 50.99
N GLU A 1053 1.95 -1.31 50.21
CA GLU A 1053 2.65 -0.88 49.00
C GLU A 1053 1.70 -0.45 47.89
N LYS A 1054 0.51 -1.04 47.82
CA LYS A 1054 -0.50 -0.76 46.80
C LYS A 1054 -1.54 0.28 47.22
N GLY A 1055 -1.50 0.78 48.47
CA GLY A 1055 -2.50 1.71 49.02
C GLY A 1055 -3.89 1.09 49.19
N GLU A 1056 -4.00 -0.23 49.34
CA GLU A 1056 -5.28 -0.93 49.51
C GLU A 1056 -5.83 -0.77 50.94
N SER A 1057 -7.16 -0.67 51.09
CA SER A 1057 -7.76 -0.54 52.43
C SER A 1057 -7.63 -1.84 53.24
N ILE A 1058 -7.03 -1.74 54.44
CA ILE A 1058 -6.81 -2.88 55.34
C ILE A 1058 -8.14 -3.55 55.73
N ARG A 1059 -9.22 -2.76 55.88
CA ARG A 1059 -10.58 -3.28 56.14
C ARG A 1059 -11.11 -4.17 55.02
N ALA A 1060 -10.88 -3.85 53.74
CA ALA A 1060 -11.32 -4.68 52.63
C ALA A 1060 -10.56 -6.02 52.57
N ILE A 1061 -9.28 -6.03 52.94
CA ILE A 1061 -8.45 -7.24 52.97
C ILE A 1061 -8.92 -8.20 54.07
N ILE A 1062 -9.17 -7.67 55.27
CA ILE A 1062 -9.76 -8.43 56.38
C ILE A 1062 -11.17 -8.92 56.00
N GLY A 1063 -11.95 -8.10 55.28
CA GLY A 1063 -13.27 -8.48 54.75
C GLY A 1063 -13.22 -9.64 53.73
N SER A 1064 -12.15 -9.72 52.94
CA SER A 1064 -12.03 -10.65 51.81
C SER A 1064 -11.64 -12.09 52.17
N ASN A 1065 -11.10 -12.34 53.37
CA ASN A 1065 -10.63 -13.67 53.77
C ASN A 1065 -11.08 -14.02 55.19
N THR A 1066 -11.82 -15.12 55.33
CA THR A 1066 -12.37 -15.61 56.60
C THR A 1066 -11.28 -15.99 57.62
N ILE A 1067 -10.11 -16.44 57.15
CA ILE A 1067 -8.95 -16.76 57.99
C ILE A 1067 -8.43 -15.51 58.71
N TYR A 1068 -8.38 -14.35 58.03
CA TYR A 1068 -7.88 -13.10 58.62
C TYR A 1068 -8.87 -12.54 59.64
N GLN A 1069 -10.18 -12.72 59.43
CA GLN A 1069 -11.20 -12.38 60.44
C GLN A 1069 -11.05 -13.24 61.69
N GLN A 1070 -10.87 -14.56 61.51
CA GLN A 1070 -10.66 -15.50 62.62
C GLN A 1070 -9.33 -15.29 63.35
N LEU A 1071 -8.28 -14.89 62.64
CA LEU A 1071 -7.02 -14.47 63.27
C LEU A 1071 -7.20 -13.19 64.07
N LEU A 1072 -7.98 -12.22 63.59
CA LEU A 1072 -8.25 -10.98 64.33
C LEU A 1072 -9.01 -11.28 65.63
N THR A 1073 -10.02 -12.14 65.58
CA THR A 1073 -10.76 -12.54 66.80
C THR A 1073 -9.88 -13.31 67.80
N LEU A 1074 -8.88 -14.06 67.33
CA LEU A 1074 -7.86 -14.67 68.18
C LEU A 1074 -6.88 -13.64 68.76
N LEU A 1075 -6.45 -12.66 67.97
CA LEU A 1075 -5.55 -11.58 68.40
C LEU A 1075 -6.21 -10.63 69.40
N ASP A 1076 -7.54 -10.54 69.44
CA ASP A 1076 -8.30 -9.73 70.40
C ASP A 1076 -8.49 -10.39 71.77
N LYS A 1077 -8.21 -11.69 71.89
CA LYS A 1077 -8.27 -12.39 73.19
C LYS A 1077 -7.05 -12.03 74.07
N PRO A 1078 -7.23 -11.67 75.35
CA PRO A 1078 -6.14 -11.25 76.24
C PRO A 1078 -5.11 -12.36 76.49
N SER A 1079 -5.55 -13.62 76.43
CA SER A 1079 -4.74 -14.85 76.57
C SER A 1079 -3.71 -15.04 75.45
N PHE A 1080 -3.91 -14.43 74.27
CA PHE A 1080 -3.07 -14.61 73.08
C PHE A 1080 -2.28 -13.35 72.66
N ASN A 1081 -2.10 -12.39 73.55
CA ASN A 1081 -1.41 -11.11 73.27
C ASN A 1081 0.01 -11.27 72.67
N PHE A 1082 0.73 -12.35 72.97
CA PHE A 1082 2.05 -12.62 72.40
C PHE A 1082 2.02 -12.81 70.87
N LEU A 1083 0.90 -13.23 70.28
CA LEU A 1083 0.75 -13.40 68.83
C LEU A 1083 0.81 -12.06 68.09
N ARG A 1084 0.39 -10.95 68.74
CA ARG A 1084 0.57 -9.59 68.19
C ARG A 1084 2.04 -9.24 68.05
N LEU A 1085 2.87 -9.62 69.04
CA LEU A 1085 4.32 -9.43 68.98
C LEU A 1085 4.96 -10.30 67.88
N VAL A 1086 4.47 -11.53 67.69
CA VAL A 1086 4.93 -12.41 66.59
C VAL A 1086 4.57 -11.81 65.22
N LEU A 1087 3.35 -11.29 65.05
CA LEU A 1087 2.93 -10.62 63.82
C LEU A 1087 3.77 -9.37 63.54
N LEU A 1088 3.97 -8.52 64.54
CA LEU A 1088 4.84 -7.35 64.46
C LEU A 1088 6.26 -7.74 64.07
N ARG A 1089 6.81 -8.78 64.70
CA ARG A 1089 8.15 -9.27 64.38
C ARG A 1089 8.25 -9.78 62.94
N LEU A 1090 7.25 -10.51 62.43
CA LEU A 1090 7.22 -10.99 61.04
C LEU A 1090 7.16 -9.84 60.03
N VAL A 1091 6.37 -8.80 60.30
CA VAL A 1091 6.30 -7.60 59.46
C VAL A 1091 7.63 -6.85 59.48
N VAL A 1092 8.22 -6.66 60.67
CA VAL A 1092 9.50 -5.95 60.86
C VAL A 1092 10.68 -6.71 60.23
N GLU A 1093 10.73 -8.04 60.37
CA GLU A 1093 11.78 -8.88 59.74
C GLU A 1093 11.74 -8.81 58.20
N ARG A 1094 10.56 -8.61 57.60
CA ARG A 1094 10.40 -8.59 56.13
C ARG A 1094 10.58 -7.22 55.49
N LYS A 1095 10.21 -6.14 56.18
CA LYS A 1095 10.24 -4.76 55.62
C LYS A 1095 11.24 -3.82 56.31
N GLY A 1096 11.81 -4.19 57.45
CA GLY A 1096 12.67 -3.33 58.27
C GLY A 1096 11.88 -2.49 59.28
N ARG A 1097 12.58 -1.94 60.29
CA ARG A 1097 12.01 -1.26 61.49
C ARG A 1097 11.15 -0.01 61.24
N VAL A 1098 11.03 0.46 59.99
CA VAL A 1098 10.34 1.72 59.68
C VAL A 1098 9.04 1.43 58.95
N PHE A 1099 7.95 1.34 59.72
CA PHE A 1099 6.59 1.42 59.25
C PHE A 1099 5.89 2.48 60.12
N TYR A 1100 5.46 3.58 59.50
CA TYR A 1100 4.60 4.60 60.10
C TYR A 1100 3.13 4.28 59.84
#